data_AF-A0A812K424-F1
#
_entry.id   AF-A0A812K424-F1
#
_cell.length_a   1.000
_cell.length_b   1.000
_cell.length_c   1.000
_cell.angle_alpha   90.00
_cell.angle_beta   90.00
_cell.angle_gamma   90.00
#
_symmetry.space_group_name_H-M   'P 1'
#
loop_
_entity.id
_entity.type
_entity.pdbx_description
1 polymer ?
#
loop_
_entity_poly.entity_id
_entity_poly.type
_entity_poly.pdbx_seq_one_letter_code
_entity_poly.pdbx_strand_id
1 'polypeptide(L)'
;VNLTNARVVLADRVIEGSVSLRGGQIAAVDTGGLSRAPALDLEGDWLLPGLVELHTDNLEGHIKPRPKVVWPALPALIAHDAELTAAGITTVFDSLRLGDEVDDDRCFTTLRESVEEIHRAEAAGLLRSDHRIHIRLEICKPGVVEDFASFRDEPLLAMCSLMDHTPGQRQFADLQTYRTYYMGKMGFGEAEMEAYIEGRLAEHARWAEPNRKALAELLRETGVALASHDDATAEHVAEAAALGLTISEFPTTLEAAQACRRHDLRTIAGAPNLVRGKSHSGNIAAGELAHEGLLDALASDYVPASLLLGVFRLHDELGWDLSRAAAVASRTPARMAGLDDRGEIAAGQRGDLIWAEMAERCAIYFAPPAGTTLAAFGQAWFARADNRTATAAPRHYGFHATLKPPFRFAPDRNLEGLQAELRRFAEVQPAVAVGRLKVSDLSGFLALVPVAAPPALSALAAACVERFDDFRAAPSDGELAKRRAKPLTPRQEDLLRRWGYPYVFDQFRWHMTLTGRLPEAERGRWKQRLQALAAPALAEPLVISELALFRQPDTRAPFEEIDRVALRAAADAQAAGERARAGSPRSISRRLCRKGDRGMKDFAEIARELKAGTTSLGAAAPEVMSGFRTLMSASLSDGTLDRKTKELIALAIAISVRCDGCIAHHAKAVQAAGATRAEVVETIGVAMAMGGGPSTVYGVEALAAYDQFNGGEAAPTVFGRTFNLFDLFGFRVQIDVTWLFLALLVTWSLAVGFFPALYPGLGQGVYLSMAIVGMIGLAASLVLHESAHALVARAYGLPIKYITLFIFGGVAQLEREPQTAKSEFLMAIAGPAMSLALALLCYLGWIGADAGGLPAGLTGVLHYLFIINLLLGGFNMIPAFPLDGGRALRAALWGWRGDLLWATKIAATTGTLFAYFLIALGILRAVYGDIVGGVWMFLIGLFVRAAAQGSYTEVITHRLLDEVPVTRFLHEPAVSVPSQISLDDFVHDYVYDTHADFYPVVEGERLVGSIAARQLRRVPRNRWRSQRVVDVMTPLSKDTVVPPSADVAQALTVMRKSGRDHVMVAEHDRLHGVVAFSELQRYLSFKLEVEQAG
;
A
#
# COMPACT_ATOMS: atom_id res chain seq x y z
N VAL A 1 -12.44 -41.51 -14.07
CA VAL A 1 -13.02 -40.15 -14.09
C VAL A 1 -13.17 -39.73 -15.53
N ASN A 2 -14.27 -39.10 -15.92
CA ASN A 2 -14.44 -38.57 -17.27
C ASN A 2 -14.55 -37.05 -17.19
N LEU A 3 -13.72 -36.34 -17.95
CA LEU A 3 -13.69 -34.88 -18.06
C LEU A 3 -14.24 -34.51 -19.44
N THR A 4 -15.28 -33.70 -19.52
CA THR A 4 -15.95 -33.34 -20.79
C THR A 4 -15.95 -31.85 -21.03
N ASN A 5 -16.15 -31.44 -22.28
CA ASN A 5 -16.36 -30.04 -22.67
C ASN A 5 -15.17 -29.17 -22.25
N ALA A 6 -13.97 -29.53 -22.68
CA ALA A 6 -12.73 -28.82 -22.34
C ALA A 6 -11.96 -28.42 -23.60
N ARG A 7 -11.22 -27.31 -23.52
CA ARG A 7 -10.13 -26.97 -24.44
C ARG A 7 -8.87 -27.71 -23.97
N VAL A 8 -8.68 -28.92 -24.50
CA VAL A 8 -7.59 -29.82 -24.15
C VAL A 8 -6.31 -29.40 -24.88
N VAL A 9 -5.27 -29.07 -24.12
CA VAL A 9 -3.94 -28.71 -24.64
C VAL A 9 -3.14 -30.00 -24.83
N LEU A 10 -3.09 -30.49 -26.06
CA LEU A 10 -2.26 -31.64 -26.44
C LEU A 10 -0.82 -31.20 -26.69
N ALA A 11 0.03 -32.15 -27.03
CA ALA A 11 1.46 -31.91 -27.20
C ALA A 11 1.82 -31.07 -28.45
N ASP A 12 0.90 -30.97 -29.40
CA ASP A 12 1.09 -30.32 -30.71
C ASP A 12 -0.05 -29.35 -31.10
N ARG A 13 -1.21 -29.42 -30.45
CA ARG A 13 -2.39 -28.62 -30.77
C ARG A 13 -3.36 -28.53 -29.59
N VAL A 14 -4.29 -27.58 -29.68
CA VAL A 14 -5.47 -27.51 -28.80
C VAL A 14 -6.68 -28.12 -29.50
N ILE A 15 -7.46 -28.94 -28.79
CA ILE A 15 -8.75 -29.46 -29.26
C ILE A 15 -9.87 -29.12 -28.29
N GLU A 16 -11.10 -28.99 -28.78
CA GLU A 16 -12.29 -29.08 -27.95
C GLU A 16 -12.68 -30.55 -27.80
N GLY A 17 -12.85 -31.02 -26.58
CA GLY A 17 -13.01 -32.46 -26.38
C GLY A 17 -13.15 -32.90 -24.93
N SER A 18 -12.75 -34.13 -24.70
CA SER A 18 -12.90 -34.82 -23.44
C SER A 18 -11.73 -35.76 -23.17
N VAL A 19 -11.47 -36.03 -21.89
CA VAL A 19 -10.39 -36.90 -21.43
C VAL A 19 -10.96 -37.90 -20.42
N SER A 20 -10.68 -39.18 -20.63
CA SER A 20 -11.07 -40.23 -19.69
C SER A 20 -9.86 -40.76 -18.94
N LEU A 21 -9.98 -40.87 -17.61
CA LEU A 21 -8.97 -41.40 -16.71
C LEU A 21 -9.40 -42.76 -16.16
N ARG A 22 -8.50 -43.75 -16.22
CA ARG A 22 -8.68 -45.09 -15.66
C ARG A 22 -7.40 -45.51 -14.94
N GLY A 23 -7.51 -45.88 -13.66
CA GLY A 23 -6.35 -46.36 -12.89
C GLY A 23 -5.21 -45.34 -12.77
N GLY A 24 -5.52 -44.03 -12.69
CA GLY A 24 -4.52 -42.97 -12.64
C GLY A 24 -3.86 -42.62 -13.98
N GLN A 25 -4.27 -43.25 -15.08
CA GLN A 25 -3.76 -42.99 -16.43
C GLN A 25 -4.84 -42.43 -17.35
N ILE A 26 -4.41 -41.69 -18.37
CA ILE A 26 -5.26 -41.23 -19.47
C ILE A 26 -5.60 -42.43 -20.34
N ALA A 27 -6.87 -42.83 -20.35
CA ALA A 27 -7.36 -43.96 -21.12
C ALA A 27 -7.71 -43.57 -22.57
N ALA A 28 -8.30 -42.39 -22.77
CA ALA A 28 -8.65 -41.86 -24.08
C ALA A 28 -8.76 -40.33 -24.07
N VAL A 29 -8.53 -39.73 -25.24
CA VAL A 29 -8.70 -38.31 -25.54
C VAL A 29 -9.57 -38.22 -26.79
N ASP A 30 -10.75 -37.62 -26.68
CA ASP A 30 -11.76 -37.61 -27.74
C ASP A 30 -12.13 -36.16 -28.14
N THR A 31 -12.31 -35.91 -29.44
CA THR A 31 -12.64 -34.58 -30.01
C THR A 31 -14.16 -34.30 -30.08
N GLY A 32 -14.98 -35.00 -29.30
CA GLY A 32 -16.45 -34.89 -29.30
C GLY A 32 -17.06 -35.19 -27.94
N GLY A 33 -18.37 -34.97 -27.78
CA GLY A 33 -19.08 -35.21 -26.51
C GLY A 33 -19.05 -36.69 -26.10
N LEU A 34 -18.60 -36.97 -24.88
CA LEU A 34 -18.63 -38.33 -24.33
C LEU A 34 -20.07 -38.83 -24.21
N SER A 35 -20.29 -40.05 -24.68
CA SER A 35 -21.56 -40.77 -24.58
C SER A 35 -21.76 -41.35 -23.17
N ARG A 36 -22.89 -40.99 -22.54
CA ARG A 36 -23.68 -41.74 -21.53
C ARG A 36 -23.07 -42.14 -20.17
N ALA A 37 -21.84 -41.75 -19.82
CA ALA A 37 -21.30 -41.97 -18.47
C ALA A 37 -21.38 -40.69 -17.60
N PRO A 38 -21.40 -40.79 -16.25
CA PRO A 38 -21.22 -39.63 -15.38
C PRO A 38 -19.87 -38.98 -15.69
N ALA A 39 -19.87 -37.70 -16.03
CA ALA A 39 -18.69 -36.92 -16.38
C ALA A 39 -18.70 -35.58 -15.64
N LEU A 40 -17.51 -35.07 -15.35
CA LEU A 40 -17.31 -33.71 -14.87
C LEU A 40 -17.24 -32.79 -16.10
N ASP A 41 -18.21 -31.89 -16.23
CA ASP A 41 -18.22 -30.85 -17.25
C ASP A 41 -17.22 -29.75 -16.86
N LEU A 42 -16.31 -29.42 -17.77
CA LEU A 42 -15.31 -28.37 -17.60
C LEU A 42 -15.73 -27.06 -18.27
N GLU A 43 -16.97 -26.93 -18.75
CA GLU A 43 -17.60 -25.68 -19.20
C GLU A 43 -16.85 -24.91 -20.31
N GLY A 44 -16.01 -25.60 -21.08
CA GLY A 44 -15.17 -25.02 -22.12
C GLY A 44 -13.82 -24.49 -21.61
N ASP A 45 -13.45 -24.76 -20.36
CA ASP A 45 -12.18 -24.34 -19.76
C ASP A 45 -10.97 -25.09 -20.30
N TRP A 46 -9.79 -24.60 -19.93
CA TRP A 46 -8.53 -25.20 -20.34
C TRP A 46 -8.21 -26.43 -19.50
N LEU A 47 -7.83 -27.50 -20.20
CA LEU A 47 -7.25 -28.69 -19.59
C LEU A 47 -5.80 -28.82 -20.09
N LEU A 48 -4.84 -28.59 -19.21
CA LEU A 48 -3.40 -28.67 -19.49
C LEU A 48 -2.79 -29.93 -18.85
N PRO A 49 -1.67 -30.45 -19.38
CA PRO A 49 -0.90 -31.45 -18.66
C PRO A 49 -0.34 -30.87 -17.36
N GLY A 50 -0.20 -31.71 -16.33
CA GLY A 50 0.42 -31.35 -15.06
C GLY A 50 1.83 -30.78 -15.26
N LEU A 51 2.17 -29.71 -14.53
CA LEU A 51 3.50 -29.09 -14.67
C LEU A 51 4.56 -29.98 -14.01
N VAL A 52 5.76 -29.96 -14.61
CA VAL A 52 6.95 -30.65 -14.12
C VAL A 52 8.01 -29.59 -13.82
N GLU A 53 8.25 -29.41 -12.52
CA GLU A 53 9.21 -28.43 -12.00
C GLU A 53 10.57 -29.11 -11.79
N LEU A 54 11.61 -28.66 -12.49
CA LEU A 54 12.96 -29.22 -12.34
C LEU A 54 13.81 -28.48 -11.30
N HIS A 55 13.46 -27.24 -10.95
CA HIS A 55 14.25 -26.42 -10.05
C HIS A 55 13.37 -25.49 -9.21
N THR A 56 13.16 -25.86 -7.95
CA THR A 56 12.59 -24.95 -6.96
C THR A 56 13.31 -24.98 -5.62
N ASP A 57 13.65 -23.78 -5.14
CA ASP A 57 14.30 -23.55 -3.84
C ASP A 57 13.27 -23.35 -2.72
N ASN A 58 11.98 -23.46 -3.05
CA ASN A 58 10.88 -23.06 -2.19
C ASN A 58 10.83 -23.88 -0.88
N LEU A 59 11.16 -25.18 -0.91
CA LEU A 59 11.16 -26.03 0.28
C LEU A 59 12.13 -25.51 1.36
N GLU A 60 13.34 -25.10 0.98
CA GLU A 60 14.31 -24.54 1.93
C GLU A 60 13.78 -23.26 2.58
N GLY A 61 13.01 -22.46 1.85
CA GLY A 61 12.30 -21.28 2.36
C GLY A 61 11.22 -21.62 3.38
N HIS A 62 10.49 -22.73 3.20
CA HIS A 62 9.51 -23.22 4.18
C HIS A 62 10.18 -23.81 5.43
N ILE A 63 11.33 -24.48 5.28
CA ILE A 63 12.13 -24.99 6.40
C ILE A 63 12.81 -23.85 7.16
N LYS A 64 13.30 -22.82 6.45
CA LYS A 64 13.99 -21.66 7.02
C LYS A 64 13.28 -20.36 6.63
N PRO A 65 12.08 -20.09 7.17
CA PRO A 65 11.26 -18.94 6.76
C PRO A 65 11.86 -17.59 7.13
N ARG A 66 12.88 -17.56 8.01
CA ARG A 66 13.66 -16.37 8.34
C ARG A 66 15.03 -16.74 8.92
N PRO A 67 16.01 -15.81 8.95
CA PRO A 67 17.34 -16.09 9.48
C PRO A 67 17.31 -16.69 10.90
N LYS A 68 18.13 -17.73 11.13
CA LYS A 68 18.30 -18.46 12.40
C LYS A 68 17.07 -19.22 12.92
N VAL A 69 15.99 -19.33 12.14
CA VAL A 69 14.83 -20.16 12.47
C VAL A 69 14.80 -21.37 11.56
N VAL A 70 14.71 -22.55 12.16
CA VAL A 70 14.47 -23.82 11.49
C VAL A 70 13.09 -24.30 11.93
N TRP A 71 12.20 -24.45 10.97
CA TRP A 71 10.86 -25.00 11.13
C TRP A 71 10.90 -26.52 10.92
N PRO A 72 10.05 -27.32 11.61
CA PRO A 72 10.00 -28.76 11.39
C PRO A 72 9.74 -29.12 9.91
N ALA A 73 10.55 -30.03 9.37
CA ALA A 73 10.58 -30.33 7.94
C ALA A 73 9.26 -30.93 7.41
N LEU A 74 8.56 -31.79 8.17
CA LEU A 74 7.28 -32.35 7.71
C LEU A 74 6.18 -31.28 7.50
N PRO A 75 5.82 -30.43 8.48
CA PRO A 75 4.89 -29.33 8.23
C PRO A 75 5.33 -28.36 7.12
N ALA A 76 6.65 -28.11 6.97
CA ALA A 76 7.18 -27.30 5.89
C ALA A 76 6.92 -27.96 4.52
N LEU A 77 7.19 -29.26 4.41
CA LEU A 77 6.94 -30.06 3.21
C LEU A 77 5.46 -30.08 2.84
N ILE A 78 4.55 -30.25 3.80
CA ILE A 78 3.10 -30.23 3.52
C ILE A 78 2.62 -28.85 3.02
N ALA A 79 3.15 -27.77 3.59
CA ALA A 79 2.83 -26.42 3.11
C ALA A 79 3.38 -26.18 1.69
N HIS A 80 4.60 -26.66 1.44
CA HIS A 80 5.25 -26.61 0.14
C HIS A 80 4.47 -27.41 -0.93
N ASP A 81 4.10 -28.67 -0.67
CA ASP A 81 3.30 -29.52 -1.57
C ASP A 81 1.93 -28.88 -1.87
N ALA A 82 1.27 -28.29 -0.88
CA ALA A 82 0.00 -27.59 -1.07
C ALA A 82 0.15 -26.38 -2.00
N GLU A 83 1.23 -25.62 -1.87
CA GLU A 83 1.53 -24.46 -2.73
C GLU A 83 1.85 -24.89 -4.17
N LEU A 84 2.68 -25.90 -4.35
CA LEU A 84 3.01 -26.49 -5.66
C LEU A 84 1.76 -26.99 -6.38
N THR A 85 0.95 -27.78 -5.68
CA THR A 85 -0.29 -28.35 -6.23
C THR A 85 -1.26 -27.24 -6.65
N ALA A 86 -1.39 -26.19 -5.84
CA ALA A 86 -2.22 -25.03 -6.19
C ALA A 86 -1.68 -24.26 -7.41
N ALA A 87 -0.37 -24.30 -7.65
CA ALA A 87 0.27 -23.74 -8.85
C ALA A 87 0.13 -24.64 -10.10
N GLY A 88 -0.49 -25.82 -9.98
CA GLY A 88 -0.62 -26.80 -11.06
C GLY A 88 0.62 -27.68 -11.25
N ILE A 89 1.58 -27.65 -10.32
CA ILE A 89 2.75 -28.51 -10.33
C ILE A 89 2.36 -29.87 -9.76
N THR A 90 2.54 -30.91 -10.59
CA THR A 90 2.17 -32.29 -10.29
C THR A 90 3.38 -33.19 -10.08
N THR A 91 4.54 -32.78 -10.59
CA THR A 91 5.84 -33.39 -10.31
C THR A 91 6.82 -32.27 -9.98
N VAL A 92 7.50 -32.38 -8.84
CA VAL A 92 8.47 -31.39 -8.39
C VAL A 92 9.82 -32.04 -8.14
N PHE A 93 10.88 -31.32 -8.47
CA PHE A 93 12.25 -31.63 -8.13
C PHE A 93 12.69 -30.62 -7.06
N ASP A 94 12.68 -31.07 -5.81
CA ASP A 94 13.09 -30.28 -4.65
C ASP A 94 14.58 -29.98 -4.76
N SER A 95 14.92 -28.71 -5.04
CA SER A 95 16.28 -28.24 -5.33
C SER A 95 17.05 -27.93 -4.04
N LEU A 96 17.62 -28.97 -3.43
CA LEU A 96 18.28 -28.90 -2.14
C LEU A 96 19.79 -28.76 -2.30
N ARG A 97 20.40 -27.89 -1.50
CA ARG A 97 21.84 -27.63 -1.60
C ARG A 97 22.67 -28.67 -0.84
N LEU A 98 23.84 -28.97 -1.41
CA LEU A 98 24.92 -29.67 -0.74
C LEU A 98 26.20 -28.82 -0.85
N GLY A 99 26.49 -28.16 0.27
CA GLY A 99 27.53 -27.14 0.40
C GLY A 99 26.94 -25.74 0.54
N ASP A 100 27.44 -24.98 1.53
CA ASP A 100 27.02 -23.61 1.80
C ASP A 100 28.18 -22.75 2.34
N GLU A 101 27.99 -21.44 2.29
CA GLU A 101 28.95 -20.36 2.54
C GLU A 101 29.29 -20.12 4.02
N VAL A 102 28.47 -20.63 4.96
CA VAL A 102 28.51 -20.24 6.39
C VAL A 102 28.35 -21.40 7.37
N ASP A 103 27.63 -22.46 7.01
CA ASP A 103 27.29 -23.54 7.95
C ASP A 103 27.03 -24.86 7.21
N ASP A 104 28.13 -25.49 6.81
CA ASP A 104 28.20 -26.63 5.91
C ASP A 104 27.59 -27.91 6.53
N ASP A 105 27.88 -28.19 7.80
CA ASP A 105 27.30 -29.32 8.56
C ASP A 105 25.77 -29.24 8.62
N ARG A 106 25.24 -28.02 8.73
CA ARG A 106 23.80 -27.79 8.75
C ARG A 106 23.16 -27.94 7.38
N CYS A 107 23.86 -27.59 6.30
CA CYS A 107 23.40 -27.81 4.92
C CYS A 107 23.21 -29.31 4.67
N PHE A 108 24.23 -30.13 4.95
CA PHE A 108 24.17 -31.58 4.85
C PHE A 108 23.04 -32.19 5.72
N THR A 109 22.86 -31.67 6.94
CA THR A 109 21.78 -32.12 7.83
C THR A 109 20.39 -31.76 7.32
N THR A 110 20.21 -30.53 6.81
CA THR A 110 18.93 -30.09 6.24
C THR A 110 18.55 -30.92 5.02
N LEU A 111 19.51 -31.21 4.13
CA LEU A 111 19.30 -32.08 2.98
C LEU A 111 18.81 -33.46 3.41
N ARG A 112 19.55 -34.12 4.32
CA ARG A 112 19.20 -35.46 4.81
C ARG A 112 17.82 -35.51 5.46
N GLU A 113 17.53 -34.56 6.35
CA GLU A 113 16.21 -34.47 7.00
C GLU A 113 15.09 -34.27 5.99
N SER A 114 15.30 -33.45 4.96
CA SER A 114 14.32 -33.22 3.91
C SER A 114 14.03 -34.50 3.12
N VAL A 115 15.08 -35.21 2.71
CA VAL A 115 14.97 -36.50 2.01
C VAL A 115 14.21 -37.53 2.86
N GLU A 116 14.57 -37.66 4.15
CA GLU A 116 13.91 -38.57 5.08
C GLU A 116 12.42 -38.23 5.31
N GLU A 117 12.07 -36.94 5.37
CA GLU A 117 10.68 -36.51 5.52
C GLU A 117 9.86 -36.69 4.23
N ILE A 118 10.47 -36.50 3.05
CA ILE A 118 9.82 -36.78 1.76
C ILE A 118 9.42 -38.26 1.70
N HIS A 119 10.36 -39.18 1.99
CA HIS A 119 10.07 -40.62 2.07
C HIS A 119 8.96 -40.93 3.06
N ARG A 120 9.01 -40.34 4.26
CA ARG A 120 7.99 -40.57 5.30
C ARG A 120 6.62 -40.05 4.88
N ALA A 121 6.56 -38.88 4.25
CA ALA A 121 5.32 -38.29 3.78
C ALA A 121 4.72 -39.05 2.59
N GLU A 122 5.56 -39.53 1.66
CA GLU A 122 5.14 -40.38 0.55
C GLU A 122 4.60 -41.72 1.04
N ALA A 123 5.33 -42.40 1.93
CA ALA A 123 4.90 -43.67 2.53
C ALA A 123 3.59 -43.54 3.33
N ALA A 124 3.33 -42.36 3.90
CA ALA A 124 2.10 -42.05 4.62
C ALA A 124 0.96 -41.53 3.70
N GLY A 125 1.21 -41.32 2.41
CA GLY A 125 0.24 -40.80 1.45
C GLY A 125 -0.20 -39.36 1.73
N LEU A 126 0.71 -38.54 2.28
CA LEU A 126 0.43 -37.15 2.66
C LEU A 126 0.64 -36.13 1.53
N LEU A 127 1.45 -36.48 0.54
CA LEU A 127 1.82 -35.61 -0.59
C LEU A 127 0.82 -35.75 -1.74
N ARG A 128 0.52 -34.63 -2.40
CA ARG A 128 -0.37 -34.57 -3.57
C ARG A 128 0.40 -34.59 -4.88
N SER A 129 1.60 -34.02 -4.89
CA SER A 129 2.51 -34.03 -6.03
C SER A 129 3.56 -35.15 -5.92
N ASP A 130 4.12 -35.58 -7.06
CA ASP A 130 5.24 -36.54 -7.12
C ASP A 130 6.54 -35.77 -6.83
N HIS A 131 7.10 -35.97 -5.64
CA HIS A 131 8.34 -35.32 -5.20
C HIS A 131 9.56 -36.14 -5.60
N ARG A 132 10.52 -35.47 -6.27
CA ARG A 132 11.84 -35.97 -6.64
C ARG A 132 12.91 -35.08 -6.02
N ILE A 133 14.10 -35.63 -5.87
CA ILE A 133 15.23 -34.90 -5.30
C ILE A 133 16.10 -34.37 -6.43
N HIS A 134 16.39 -33.07 -6.36
CA HIS A 134 17.42 -32.41 -7.13
C HIS A 134 18.50 -31.89 -6.17
N ILE A 135 19.72 -32.44 -6.22
CA ILE A 135 20.83 -31.98 -5.38
C ILE A 135 21.70 -30.99 -6.13
N ARG A 136 21.85 -29.80 -5.57
CA ARG A 136 22.74 -28.75 -6.05
C ARG A 136 24.09 -28.83 -5.35
N LEU A 137 25.14 -29.15 -6.10
CA LEU A 137 26.47 -29.50 -5.60
C LEU A 137 27.42 -28.31 -5.76
N GLU A 138 27.87 -27.73 -4.64
CA GLU A 138 28.91 -26.69 -4.67
C GLU A 138 30.28 -27.32 -4.89
N ILE A 139 30.82 -27.22 -6.09
CA ILE A 139 32.06 -27.93 -6.46
C ILE A 139 33.29 -27.39 -5.73
N CYS A 140 33.26 -26.15 -5.25
CA CYS A 140 34.39 -25.57 -4.53
C CYS A 140 34.48 -26.04 -3.07
N LYS A 141 33.45 -26.71 -2.55
CA LYS A 141 33.42 -27.22 -1.19
C LYS A 141 34.42 -28.39 -1.01
N PRO A 142 35.30 -28.33 0.00
CA PRO A 142 36.08 -29.49 0.40
C PRO A 142 35.16 -30.61 0.93
N GLY A 143 35.35 -31.85 0.48
CA GLY A 143 34.59 -33.01 0.97
C GLY A 143 33.23 -33.24 0.29
N VAL A 144 32.85 -32.43 -0.71
CA VAL A 144 31.53 -32.54 -1.37
C VAL A 144 31.31 -33.89 -2.07
N VAL A 145 32.37 -34.52 -2.58
CA VAL A 145 32.29 -35.83 -3.25
C VAL A 145 31.98 -36.92 -2.24
N GLU A 146 32.62 -36.88 -1.08
CA GLU A 146 32.41 -37.80 0.03
C GLU A 146 31.01 -37.64 0.63
N ASP A 147 30.56 -36.39 0.84
CA ASP A 147 29.22 -36.10 1.35
C ASP A 147 28.15 -36.54 0.34
N PHE A 148 28.37 -36.32 -0.95
CA PHE A 148 27.40 -36.73 -1.98
C PHE A 148 27.33 -38.25 -2.13
N ALA A 149 28.40 -38.99 -1.85
CA ALA A 149 28.41 -40.45 -1.95
C ALA A 149 27.32 -41.10 -1.09
N SER A 150 26.88 -40.48 0.02
CA SER A 150 25.75 -41.00 0.82
C SER A 150 24.37 -40.86 0.17
N PHE A 151 24.24 -40.02 -0.86
CA PHE A 151 23.00 -39.80 -1.60
C PHE A 151 23.02 -40.39 -3.01
N ARG A 152 24.15 -40.98 -3.44
CA ARG A 152 24.30 -41.51 -4.80
C ARG A 152 23.20 -42.50 -5.19
N ASP A 153 22.88 -43.39 -4.25
CA ASP A 153 21.92 -44.49 -4.45
C ASP A 153 20.53 -44.14 -3.86
N GLU A 154 20.27 -42.86 -3.57
CA GLU A 154 18.97 -42.37 -3.08
C GLU A 154 17.89 -42.57 -4.15
N PRO A 155 16.86 -43.41 -3.92
CA PRO A 155 15.87 -43.76 -4.95
C PRO A 155 15.09 -42.58 -5.55
N LEU A 156 14.89 -41.50 -4.80
CA LEU A 156 14.19 -40.31 -5.28
C LEU A 156 15.10 -39.30 -5.98
N LEU A 157 16.42 -39.51 -5.98
CA LEU A 157 17.38 -38.66 -6.69
C LEU A 157 17.17 -38.77 -8.21
N ALA A 158 16.83 -37.65 -8.83
CA ALA A 158 16.52 -37.60 -10.26
C ALA A 158 17.33 -36.56 -11.02
N MET A 159 17.90 -35.56 -10.34
CA MET A 159 18.75 -34.54 -10.97
C MET A 159 19.87 -34.05 -10.04
N CYS A 160 21.00 -33.65 -10.63
CA CYS A 160 22.08 -32.95 -9.94
C CYS A 160 22.59 -31.77 -10.76
N SER A 161 22.83 -30.65 -10.09
CA SER A 161 23.44 -29.46 -10.70
C SER A 161 24.80 -29.16 -10.10
N LEU A 162 25.79 -28.97 -10.96
CA LEU A 162 27.13 -28.56 -10.57
C LEU A 162 27.20 -27.04 -10.51
N MET A 163 27.35 -26.51 -9.29
CA MET A 163 27.37 -25.07 -9.01
C MET A 163 28.78 -24.60 -8.69
N ASP A 164 29.06 -23.33 -9.02
CA ASP A 164 30.29 -22.64 -8.65
C ASP A 164 29.99 -21.17 -8.35
N HIS A 165 29.91 -20.85 -7.07
CA HIS A 165 29.65 -19.50 -6.56
C HIS A 165 30.92 -18.68 -6.27
N THR A 166 32.02 -19.00 -6.96
CA THR A 166 33.28 -18.27 -6.80
C THR A 166 33.12 -16.80 -7.27
N PRO A 167 33.63 -15.81 -6.50
CA PRO A 167 33.54 -14.40 -6.88
C PRO A 167 34.19 -14.12 -8.24
N GLY A 168 33.54 -13.31 -9.08
CA GLY A 168 34.08 -12.84 -10.36
C GLY A 168 33.78 -13.73 -11.56
N GLN A 169 32.95 -14.77 -11.40
CA GLN A 169 32.51 -15.65 -12.48
C GLN A 169 31.05 -16.11 -12.31
N ARG A 170 30.49 -16.71 -13.37
CA ARG A 170 29.13 -17.29 -13.42
C ARG A 170 28.05 -16.34 -12.86
N GLN A 171 27.43 -16.67 -11.75
CA GLN A 171 26.36 -15.90 -11.13
C GLN A 171 26.80 -14.49 -10.72
N PHE A 172 28.07 -14.32 -10.33
CA PHE A 172 28.63 -13.07 -9.82
C PHE A 172 29.87 -12.65 -10.60
N ALA A 173 29.73 -12.51 -11.92
CA ALA A 173 30.78 -11.98 -12.78
C ALA A 173 31.27 -10.59 -12.33
N ASP A 174 30.37 -9.75 -11.80
CA ASP A 174 30.73 -8.47 -11.20
C ASP A 174 31.01 -8.60 -9.68
N LEU A 175 32.27 -8.34 -9.31
CA LEU A 175 32.72 -8.36 -7.93
C LEU A 175 32.07 -7.28 -7.05
N GLN A 176 31.59 -6.17 -7.60
CA GLN A 176 30.88 -5.15 -6.81
C GLN A 176 29.49 -5.62 -6.41
N THR A 177 28.80 -6.30 -7.32
CA THR A 177 27.53 -6.98 -7.03
C THR A 177 27.72 -8.08 -5.98
N TYR A 178 28.79 -8.87 -6.09
CA TYR A 178 29.18 -9.86 -5.07
C TYR A 178 29.38 -9.19 -3.69
N ARG A 179 30.23 -8.15 -3.61
CA ARG A 179 30.47 -7.40 -2.37
C ARG A 179 29.17 -6.86 -1.76
N THR A 180 28.34 -6.21 -2.55
CA THR A 180 27.08 -5.63 -2.08
C THR A 180 26.17 -6.70 -1.46
N TYR A 181 26.05 -7.86 -2.12
CA TYR A 181 25.21 -8.95 -1.64
C TYR A 181 25.75 -9.56 -0.34
N TYR A 182 27.02 -9.96 -0.30
CA TYR A 182 27.61 -10.67 0.84
C TYR A 182 27.89 -9.78 2.04
N MET A 183 28.29 -8.53 1.86
CA MET A 183 28.44 -7.59 2.97
C MET A 183 27.09 -7.31 3.63
N GLY A 184 26.01 -7.21 2.83
CA GLY A 184 24.65 -7.07 3.35
C GLY A 184 24.14 -8.32 4.07
N LYS A 185 24.44 -9.51 3.53
CA LYS A 185 24.01 -10.82 4.07
C LYS A 185 24.77 -11.22 5.35
N MET A 186 26.09 -11.08 5.34
CA MET A 186 26.98 -11.54 6.42
C MET A 186 27.29 -10.44 7.44
N GLY A 187 27.08 -9.17 7.10
CA GLY A 187 27.48 -8.03 7.92
C GLY A 187 29.00 -7.79 7.94
N PHE A 188 29.72 -8.28 6.93
CA PHE A 188 31.17 -8.11 6.83
C PHE A 188 31.58 -6.65 6.63
N GLY A 189 32.65 -6.24 7.31
CA GLY A 189 33.43 -5.06 6.94
C GLY A 189 34.28 -5.30 5.68
N GLU A 190 34.86 -4.24 5.12
CA GLU A 190 35.68 -4.31 3.89
C GLU A 190 36.83 -5.32 3.99
N ALA A 191 37.58 -5.31 5.10
CA ALA A 191 38.73 -6.21 5.28
C ALA A 191 38.32 -7.69 5.42
N GLU A 192 37.18 -7.94 6.07
CA GLU A 192 36.62 -9.30 6.21
C GLU A 192 36.11 -9.81 4.85
N MET A 193 35.48 -8.92 4.07
CA MET A 193 35.04 -9.24 2.72
C MET A 193 36.20 -9.56 1.78
N GLU A 194 37.33 -8.84 1.88
CA GLU A 194 38.53 -9.13 1.08
C GLU A 194 39.12 -10.50 1.43
N ALA A 195 39.31 -10.78 2.72
CA ALA A 195 39.80 -12.09 3.18
C ALA A 195 38.86 -13.24 2.77
N TYR A 196 37.55 -12.99 2.80
CA TYR A 196 36.55 -13.95 2.34
C TYR A 196 36.69 -14.23 0.83
N ILE A 197 36.81 -13.19 -0.01
CA ILE A 197 37.02 -13.35 -1.46
C ILE A 197 38.31 -14.13 -1.76
N GLU A 198 39.42 -13.78 -1.11
CA GLU A 198 40.69 -14.49 -1.26
C GLU A 198 40.57 -15.97 -0.89
N GLY A 199 39.87 -16.28 0.21
CA GLY A 199 39.60 -17.65 0.64
C GLY A 199 38.81 -18.45 -0.42
N ARG A 200 37.75 -17.85 -0.97
CA ARG A 200 36.92 -18.50 -2.00
C ARG A 200 37.69 -18.77 -3.29
N LEU A 201 38.54 -17.84 -3.73
CA LEU A 201 39.41 -18.04 -4.90
C LEU A 201 40.43 -19.17 -4.66
N ALA A 202 40.97 -19.28 -3.45
CA ALA A 202 41.89 -20.36 -3.09
C ALA A 202 41.20 -21.73 -3.05
N GLU A 203 39.96 -21.79 -2.54
CA GLU A 203 39.14 -23.01 -2.55
C GLU A 203 38.81 -23.45 -3.96
N HIS A 204 38.36 -22.53 -4.82
CA HIS A 204 38.10 -22.79 -6.24
C HIS A 204 39.32 -23.40 -6.94
N ALA A 205 40.48 -22.74 -6.81
CA ALA A 205 41.73 -23.19 -7.44
C ALA A 205 42.16 -24.60 -7.01
N ARG A 206 41.77 -25.01 -5.80
CA ARG A 206 42.15 -26.31 -5.23
C ARG A 206 41.14 -27.42 -5.53
N TRP A 207 39.84 -27.11 -5.47
CA TRP A 207 38.79 -28.13 -5.38
C TRP A 207 37.82 -28.18 -6.56
N ALA A 208 37.58 -27.06 -7.26
CA ALA A 208 36.52 -26.99 -8.26
C ALA A 208 36.66 -28.04 -9.37
N GLU A 209 37.83 -28.11 -10.01
CA GLU A 209 38.05 -29.01 -11.15
C GLU A 209 38.14 -30.51 -10.74
N PRO A 210 38.88 -30.90 -9.68
CA PRO A 210 38.86 -32.28 -9.19
C PRO A 210 37.46 -32.77 -8.80
N ASN A 211 36.71 -31.96 -8.05
CA ASN A 211 35.38 -32.33 -7.57
C ASN A 211 34.39 -32.45 -8.73
N ARG A 212 34.42 -31.50 -9.68
CA ARG A 212 33.57 -31.52 -10.87
C ARG A 212 33.75 -32.80 -11.69
N LYS A 213 35.00 -33.20 -11.94
CA LYS A 213 35.32 -34.45 -12.66
C LYS A 213 34.85 -35.70 -11.90
N ALA A 214 35.15 -35.76 -10.60
CA ALA A 214 34.78 -36.90 -9.76
C ALA A 214 33.25 -37.06 -9.64
N LEU A 215 32.50 -35.97 -9.46
CA LEU A 215 31.04 -35.99 -9.40
C LEU A 215 30.41 -36.41 -10.74
N ALA A 216 30.91 -35.87 -11.86
CA ALA A 216 30.44 -36.26 -13.18
C ALA A 216 30.69 -37.76 -13.45
N GLU A 217 31.85 -38.28 -13.07
CA GLU A 217 32.17 -39.72 -13.19
C GLU A 217 31.26 -40.59 -12.30
N LEU A 218 31.04 -40.16 -11.05
CA LEU A 218 30.20 -40.89 -10.09
C LEU A 218 28.74 -41.03 -10.57
N LEU A 219 28.23 -39.98 -11.25
CA LEU A 219 26.86 -39.88 -11.73
C LEU A 219 26.64 -40.44 -13.14
N ARG A 220 27.72 -40.69 -13.90
CA ARG A 220 27.63 -41.17 -15.29
C ARG A 220 26.82 -42.47 -15.46
N GLU A 221 26.82 -43.33 -14.44
CA GLU A 221 26.20 -44.66 -14.47
C GLU A 221 24.86 -44.73 -13.71
N THR A 222 24.42 -43.64 -13.07
CA THR A 222 23.20 -43.65 -12.25
C THR A 222 21.94 -43.31 -13.04
N GLY A 223 22.08 -42.73 -14.24
CA GLY A 223 20.95 -42.25 -15.05
C GLY A 223 20.31 -40.96 -14.52
N VAL A 224 20.89 -40.33 -13.49
CA VAL A 224 20.48 -39.03 -12.94
C VAL A 224 20.80 -37.93 -13.95
N ALA A 225 19.87 -37.00 -14.17
CA ALA A 225 20.09 -35.88 -15.06
C ALA A 225 21.17 -34.94 -14.48
N LEU A 226 22.16 -34.59 -15.29
CA LEU A 226 23.29 -33.76 -14.89
C LEU A 226 23.22 -32.39 -15.56
N ALA A 227 23.34 -31.34 -14.76
CA ALA A 227 23.25 -29.96 -15.22
C ALA A 227 24.43 -29.08 -14.76
N SER A 228 24.75 -28.07 -15.55
CA SER A 228 25.57 -26.93 -15.14
C SER A 228 24.68 -25.80 -14.64
N HIS A 229 25.21 -24.93 -13.79
CA HIS A 229 24.47 -23.80 -13.21
C HIS A 229 25.14 -22.45 -13.52
N ASP A 230 24.33 -21.44 -13.86
CA ASP A 230 24.73 -20.05 -14.13
C ASP A 230 25.85 -19.89 -15.18
N ASP A 231 25.77 -20.64 -16.28
CA ASP A 231 26.77 -20.54 -17.35
C ASP A 231 26.82 -19.13 -17.94
N ALA A 232 27.99 -18.49 -17.83
CA ALA A 232 28.22 -17.13 -18.33
C ALA A 232 28.99 -17.03 -19.65
N THR A 233 29.76 -18.06 -20.04
CA THR A 233 30.65 -18.02 -21.22
C THR A 233 30.52 -19.29 -22.04
N ALA A 234 31.01 -19.27 -23.28
CA ALA A 234 31.04 -20.45 -24.13
C ALA A 234 31.95 -21.56 -23.57
N GLU A 235 33.01 -21.20 -22.86
CA GLU A 235 33.94 -22.14 -22.23
C GLU A 235 33.27 -22.94 -21.10
N HIS A 236 32.43 -22.29 -20.28
CA HIS A 236 31.66 -22.99 -19.23
C HIS A 236 30.77 -24.08 -19.84
N VAL A 237 30.10 -23.76 -20.96
CA VAL A 237 29.23 -24.71 -21.66
C VAL A 237 30.03 -25.83 -22.31
N ALA A 238 31.17 -25.52 -22.93
CA ALA A 238 32.04 -26.53 -23.54
C ALA A 238 32.62 -27.49 -22.49
N GLU A 239 32.97 -26.98 -21.31
CA GLU A 239 33.40 -27.77 -20.15
C GLU A 239 32.28 -28.71 -19.68
N ALA A 240 31.06 -28.19 -19.49
CA ALA A 240 29.90 -28.99 -19.10
C ALA A 240 29.61 -30.10 -20.13
N ALA A 241 29.64 -29.78 -21.43
CA ALA A 241 29.44 -30.74 -22.50
C ALA A 241 30.52 -31.84 -22.52
N ALA A 242 31.78 -31.49 -22.28
CA ALA A 242 32.88 -32.45 -22.22
C ALA A 242 32.74 -33.45 -21.06
N LEU A 243 32.04 -33.06 -20.01
CA LEU A 243 31.74 -33.90 -18.84
C LEU A 243 30.42 -34.69 -18.99
N GLY A 244 29.70 -34.51 -20.09
CA GLY A 244 28.45 -35.23 -20.39
C GLY A 244 27.20 -34.62 -19.74
N LEU A 245 27.25 -33.37 -19.28
CA LEU A 245 26.07 -32.65 -18.81
C LEU A 245 25.16 -32.34 -19.99
N THR A 246 23.84 -32.47 -19.80
CA THR A 246 22.83 -32.31 -20.85
C THR A 246 21.95 -31.07 -20.65
N ILE A 247 22.08 -30.40 -19.50
CA ILE A 247 21.23 -29.28 -19.09
C ILE A 247 22.13 -28.12 -18.66
N SER A 248 21.73 -26.90 -19.01
CA SER A 248 22.31 -25.64 -18.51
C SER A 248 21.21 -24.87 -17.79
N GLU A 249 21.31 -24.78 -16.47
CA GLU A 249 20.38 -24.04 -15.62
C GLU A 249 20.77 -22.56 -15.55
N PHE A 250 19.80 -21.71 -15.87
CA PHE A 250 19.89 -20.25 -15.76
C PHE A 250 21.13 -19.65 -16.43
N PRO A 251 21.40 -19.91 -17.74
CA PRO A 251 22.52 -19.27 -18.42
C PRO A 251 22.42 -17.74 -18.26
N THR A 252 23.50 -17.10 -17.86
CA THR A 252 23.47 -15.69 -17.41
C THR A 252 23.67 -14.72 -18.58
N THR A 253 24.18 -15.19 -19.71
CA THR A 253 24.46 -14.40 -20.91
C THR A 253 23.86 -15.03 -22.17
N LEU A 254 23.61 -14.19 -23.20
CA LEU A 254 23.17 -14.67 -24.51
C LEU A 254 24.21 -15.59 -25.16
N GLU A 255 25.51 -15.29 -24.96
CA GLU A 255 26.62 -16.07 -25.50
C GLU A 255 26.60 -17.51 -24.99
N ALA A 256 26.42 -17.68 -23.68
CA ALA A 256 26.31 -19.00 -23.06
C ALA A 256 25.08 -19.75 -23.58
N ALA A 257 23.91 -19.12 -23.62
CA ALA A 257 22.70 -19.75 -24.14
C ALA A 257 22.83 -20.20 -25.62
N GLN A 258 23.50 -19.38 -26.45
CA GLN A 258 23.81 -19.76 -27.83
C GLN A 258 24.84 -20.90 -27.90
N ALA A 259 25.81 -20.95 -26.98
CA ALA A 259 26.75 -22.06 -26.85
C ALA A 259 26.03 -23.35 -26.47
N CYS A 260 25.03 -23.30 -25.57
CA CYS A 260 24.25 -24.48 -25.16
C CYS A 260 23.62 -25.15 -26.39
N ARG A 261 23.02 -24.36 -27.28
CA ARG A 261 22.49 -24.87 -28.56
C ARG A 261 23.54 -25.52 -29.45
N ARG A 262 24.78 -24.99 -29.49
CA ARG A 262 25.86 -25.57 -30.31
C ARG A 262 26.38 -26.89 -29.74
N HIS A 263 26.29 -27.07 -28.43
CA HIS A 263 26.75 -28.26 -27.71
C HIS A 263 25.63 -29.23 -27.33
N ASP A 264 24.40 -28.99 -27.78
CA ASP A 264 23.20 -29.80 -27.49
C ASP A 264 22.81 -29.85 -25.99
N LEU A 265 23.14 -28.80 -25.23
CA LEU A 265 22.64 -28.60 -23.87
C LEU A 265 21.29 -27.88 -23.92
N ARG A 266 20.32 -28.40 -23.15
CA ARG A 266 18.99 -27.81 -22.99
C ARG A 266 19.00 -26.73 -21.91
N THR A 267 18.39 -25.59 -22.18
CA THR A 267 18.38 -24.45 -21.27
C THR A 267 17.15 -24.44 -20.35
N ILE A 268 17.37 -24.13 -19.07
CA ILE A 268 16.30 -23.84 -18.11
C ILE A 268 16.38 -22.36 -17.74
N ALA A 269 15.24 -21.65 -17.72
CA ALA A 269 15.18 -20.26 -17.27
C ALA A 269 14.09 -20.02 -16.22
N GLY A 270 14.31 -19.03 -15.36
CA GLY A 270 13.38 -18.70 -14.27
C GLY A 270 12.08 -18.07 -14.78
N ALA A 271 10.96 -18.72 -14.54
CA ALA A 271 9.63 -18.19 -14.80
C ALA A 271 9.31 -16.88 -14.04
N PRO A 272 9.80 -16.63 -12.79
CA PRO A 272 9.58 -15.34 -12.13
C PRO A 272 10.14 -14.15 -12.92
N ASN A 273 11.28 -14.34 -13.61
CA ASN A 273 11.90 -13.32 -14.47
C ASN A 273 10.98 -12.95 -15.63
N LEU A 274 10.37 -13.96 -16.28
CA LEU A 274 9.40 -13.77 -17.35
C LEU A 274 8.14 -13.02 -16.85
N VAL A 275 7.58 -13.43 -15.71
CA VAL A 275 6.36 -12.80 -15.15
C VAL A 275 6.60 -11.35 -14.73
N ARG A 276 7.78 -11.04 -14.18
CA ARG A 276 8.17 -9.67 -13.76
C ARG A 276 8.56 -8.77 -14.93
N GLY A 277 8.90 -9.35 -16.09
CA GLY A 277 9.38 -8.63 -17.27
C GLY A 277 10.81 -8.07 -17.13
N LYS A 278 11.58 -8.52 -16.14
CA LYS A 278 13.01 -8.15 -15.95
C LYS A 278 13.75 -9.16 -15.07
N SER A 279 15.06 -9.26 -15.28
CA SER A 279 15.99 -9.99 -14.42
C SER A 279 16.33 -9.24 -13.12
N HIS A 280 16.59 -9.98 -12.04
CA HIS A 280 16.92 -9.41 -10.73
C HIS A 280 18.42 -9.07 -10.59
N SER A 281 19.30 -9.84 -11.23
CA SER A 281 20.77 -9.79 -11.12
C SER A 281 21.47 -9.11 -12.31
N GLY A 282 20.71 -8.66 -13.33
CA GLY A 282 21.28 -8.15 -14.58
C GLY A 282 21.59 -9.23 -15.62
N ASN A 283 21.36 -10.51 -15.30
CA ASN A 283 21.47 -11.64 -16.23
C ASN A 283 20.42 -11.57 -17.35
N ILE A 284 20.65 -12.30 -18.45
CA ILE A 284 19.69 -12.41 -19.56
C ILE A 284 18.28 -12.82 -19.07
N ALA A 285 17.26 -12.19 -19.63
CA ALA A 285 15.88 -12.43 -19.23
C ALA A 285 15.31 -13.68 -19.93
N ALA A 286 14.43 -14.43 -19.23
CA ALA A 286 13.76 -15.60 -19.80
C ALA A 286 12.93 -15.24 -21.06
N GLY A 287 12.34 -14.03 -21.10
CA GLY A 287 11.63 -13.55 -22.28
C GLY A 287 12.53 -13.28 -23.48
N GLU A 288 13.78 -12.89 -23.26
CA GLU A 288 14.78 -12.69 -24.32
C GLU A 288 15.24 -14.05 -24.88
N LEU A 289 15.51 -15.02 -24.01
CA LEU A 289 15.76 -16.41 -24.43
C LEU A 289 14.60 -16.98 -25.24
N ALA A 290 13.35 -16.73 -24.83
CA ALA A 290 12.18 -17.14 -25.59
C ALA A 290 12.09 -16.47 -26.97
N HIS A 291 12.42 -15.17 -27.06
CA HIS A 291 12.42 -14.43 -28.33
C HIS A 291 13.46 -14.96 -29.32
N GLU A 292 14.68 -15.23 -28.84
CA GLU A 292 15.77 -15.84 -29.62
C GLU A 292 15.54 -17.35 -29.86
N GLY A 293 14.45 -17.89 -29.33
CA GLY A 293 14.10 -19.30 -29.42
C GLY A 293 15.10 -20.19 -28.72
N LEU A 294 15.85 -19.69 -27.74
CA LEU A 294 16.89 -20.37 -26.93
C LEU A 294 16.36 -20.87 -25.57
N LEU A 295 15.05 -20.85 -25.34
CA LEU A 295 14.40 -21.35 -24.12
C LEU A 295 13.84 -22.76 -24.35
N ASP A 296 14.37 -23.78 -23.64
CA ASP A 296 13.86 -25.16 -23.70
C ASP A 296 12.85 -25.46 -22.57
N ALA A 297 13.14 -25.04 -21.33
CA ALA A 297 12.26 -25.25 -20.19
C ALA A 297 12.20 -24.03 -19.24
N LEU A 298 11.09 -23.91 -18.51
CA LEU A 298 10.91 -22.95 -17.43
C LEU A 298 11.01 -23.65 -16.07
N ALA A 299 11.57 -22.94 -15.08
CA ALA A 299 11.57 -23.33 -13.68
C ALA A 299 10.94 -22.23 -12.81
N SER A 300 10.19 -22.61 -11.79
CA SER A 300 9.54 -21.68 -10.86
C SER A 300 10.51 -20.99 -9.91
N ASP A 301 11.72 -21.55 -9.75
CA ASP A 301 12.76 -20.99 -8.89
C ASP A 301 12.20 -20.85 -7.46
N TYR A 302 12.10 -19.64 -6.92
CA TYR A 302 11.54 -19.39 -5.59
C TYR A 302 10.03 -19.04 -5.57
N VAL A 303 9.31 -19.08 -6.71
CA VAL A 303 7.87 -18.73 -6.79
C VAL A 303 7.07 -19.75 -7.62
N PRO A 304 6.49 -20.80 -7.02
CA PRO A 304 5.77 -21.88 -7.72
C PRO A 304 4.75 -21.41 -8.76
N ALA A 305 3.87 -20.47 -8.39
CA ALA A 305 2.79 -19.98 -9.27
C ALA A 305 3.30 -19.28 -10.55
N SER A 306 4.57 -18.89 -10.59
CA SER A 306 5.16 -18.24 -11.77
C SER A 306 5.21 -19.16 -13.00
N LEU A 307 5.24 -20.48 -12.82
CA LEU A 307 5.40 -21.44 -13.90
C LEU A 307 4.17 -21.46 -14.83
N LEU A 308 2.97 -21.69 -14.25
CA LEU A 308 1.70 -21.64 -15.00
C LEU A 308 1.45 -20.26 -15.61
N LEU A 309 1.74 -19.19 -14.86
CA LEU A 309 1.64 -17.83 -15.38
C LEU A 309 2.62 -17.57 -16.54
N GLY A 310 3.82 -18.16 -16.48
CA GLY A 310 4.83 -18.10 -17.52
C GLY A 310 4.33 -18.73 -18.82
N VAL A 311 3.67 -19.89 -18.77
CA VAL A 311 3.03 -20.55 -19.92
C VAL A 311 2.07 -19.59 -20.63
N PHE A 312 1.12 -19.00 -19.89
CA PHE A 312 0.16 -18.07 -20.49
C PHE A 312 0.81 -16.76 -20.96
N ARG A 313 1.86 -16.27 -20.30
CA ARG A 313 2.65 -15.10 -20.77
C ARG A 313 3.34 -15.36 -22.11
N LEU A 314 3.99 -16.52 -22.29
CA LEU A 314 4.60 -16.90 -23.57
C LEU A 314 3.55 -16.92 -24.69
N HIS A 315 2.36 -17.44 -24.38
CA HIS A 315 1.24 -17.50 -25.32
C HIS A 315 0.66 -16.12 -25.67
N ASP A 316 0.29 -15.34 -24.65
CA ASP A 316 -0.46 -14.09 -24.81
C ASP A 316 0.42 -12.90 -25.22
N GLU A 317 1.66 -12.82 -24.73
CA GLU A 317 2.54 -11.67 -24.95
C GLU A 317 3.58 -11.93 -26.05
N LEU A 318 4.14 -13.14 -26.13
CA LEU A 318 5.13 -13.51 -27.15
C LEU A 318 4.53 -14.26 -28.35
N GLY A 319 3.21 -14.54 -28.32
CA GLY A 319 2.49 -15.13 -29.45
C GLY A 319 2.87 -16.58 -29.75
N TRP A 320 3.41 -17.31 -28.77
CA TRP A 320 3.67 -18.74 -28.94
C TRP A 320 2.37 -19.54 -29.03
N ASP A 321 2.38 -20.67 -29.72
CA ASP A 321 1.28 -21.63 -29.62
C ASP A 321 1.16 -22.16 -28.17
N LEU A 322 -0.06 -22.34 -27.67
CA LEU A 322 -0.27 -22.74 -26.27
C LEU A 322 0.29 -24.14 -25.97
N SER A 323 0.22 -25.05 -26.94
CA SER A 323 0.78 -26.41 -26.82
C SER A 323 2.30 -26.34 -26.64
N ARG A 324 2.96 -25.48 -27.43
CA ARG A 324 4.40 -25.20 -27.29
C ARG A 324 4.71 -24.53 -25.95
N ALA A 325 3.93 -23.54 -25.54
CA ALA A 325 4.14 -22.84 -24.27
C ALA A 325 3.93 -23.77 -23.06
N ALA A 326 2.95 -24.66 -23.09
CA ALA A 326 2.74 -25.66 -22.04
C ALA A 326 3.87 -26.69 -22.01
N ALA A 327 4.38 -27.10 -23.18
CA ALA A 327 5.46 -28.07 -23.27
C ALA A 327 6.73 -27.63 -22.52
N VAL A 328 7.09 -26.34 -22.52
CA VAL A 328 8.30 -25.86 -21.80
C VAL A 328 8.18 -25.91 -20.27
N ALA A 329 6.97 -26.11 -19.73
CA ALA A 329 6.73 -26.24 -18.29
C ALA A 329 6.23 -27.64 -17.88
N SER A 330 6.15 -28.58 -18.82
CA SER A 330 5.54 -29.89 -18.59
C SER A 330 6.28 -30.98 -19.38
N ARG A 331 5.99 -31.17 -20.68
CA ARG A 331 6.62 -32.23 -21.50
C ARG A 331 8.15 -32.13 -21.57
N THR A 332 8.68 -30.97 -21.94
CA THR A 332 10.12 -30.79 -22.13
C THR A 332 10.90 -31.04 -20.84
N PRO A 333 10.56 -30.44 -19.69
CA PRO A 333 11.23 -30.76 -18.44
C PRO A 333 11.09 -32.23 -18.03
N ALA A 334 9.93 -32.88 -18.26
CA ALA A 334 9.78 -34.32 -18.01
C ALA A 334 10.81 -35.15 -18.81
N ARG A 335 10.95 -34.88 -20.12
CA ARG A 335 11.91 -35.59 -20.98
C ARG A 335 13.36 -35.28 -20.61
N MET A 336 13.67 -34.05 -20.20
CA MET A 336 15.00 -33.67 -19.72
C MET A 336 15.43 -34.49 -18.49
N ALA A 337 14.47 -34.86 -17.63
CA ALA A 337 14.69 -35.72 -16.47
C ALA A 337 14.45 -37.22 -16.73
N GLY A 338 14.29 -37.64 -17.99
CA GLY A 338 14.05 -39.04 -18.35
C GLY A 338 12.67 -39.60 -17.98
N LEU A 339 11.69 -38.72 -17.71
CA LEU A 339 10.31 -39.09 -17.38
C LEU A 339 9.45 -39.10 -18.65
N ASP A 340 9.22 -40.30 -19.19
CA ASP A 340 8.47 -40.50 -20.44
C ASP A 340 6.96 -40.73 -20.26
N ASP A 341 6.54 -40.93 -19.00
CA ASP A 341 5.18 -41.32 -18.58
C ASP A 341 4.26 -40.14 -18.20
N ARG A 342 4.72 -38.91 -18.40
CA ARG A 342 3.98 -37.69 -18.05
C ARG A 342 4.35 -36.49 -18.93
N GLY A 343 3.75 -35.34 -18.61
CA GLY A 343 4.06 -34.06 -19.22
C GLY A 343 3.26 -33.74 -20.49
N GLU A 344 2.38 -34.65 -20.92
CA GLU A 344 1.49 -34.43 -22.06
C GLU A 344 0.16 -35.17 -21.88
N ILE A 345 -0.90 -34.65 -22.49
CA ILE A 345 -2.22 -35.30 -22.48
C ILE A 345 -2.29 -36.26 -23.67
N ALA A 346 -2.00 -37.54 -23.44
CA ALA A 346 -2.11 -38.60 -24.44
C ALA A 346 -2.50 -39.94 -23.80
N ALA A 347 -3.11 -40.84 -24.57
CA ALA A 347 -3.48 -42.16 -24.07
C ALA A 347 -2.24 -42.93 -23.57
N GLY A 348 -2.35 -43.54 -22.39
CA GLY A 348 -1.25 -44.25 -21.72
C GLY A 348 -0.39 -43.38 -20.80
N GLN A 349 -0.45 -42.04 -20.92
CA GLN A 349 0.25 -41.14 -20.01
C GLN A 349 -0.43 -41.08 -18.63
N ARG A 350 0.29 -40.62 -17.61
CA ARG A 350 -0.29 -40.32 -16.29
C ARG A 350 -1.42 -39.30 -16.39
N GLY A 351 -2.43 -39.46 -15.53
CA GLY A 351 -3.58 -38.57 -15.40
C GLY A 351 -3.29 -37.26 -14.67
N ASP A 352 -2.07 -36.74 -14.79
CA ASP A 352 -1.62 -35.51 -14.16
C ASP A 352 -2.13 -34.34 -14.99
N LEU A 353 -3.17 -33.65 -14.51
CA LEU A 353 -3.95 -32.68 -15.28
C LEU A 353 -4.22 -31.42 -14.47
N ILE A 354 -4.27 -30.28 -15.16
CA ILE A 354 -4.62 -28.97 -14.62
C ILE A 354 -5.89 -28.52 -15.30
N TRP A 355 -6.93 -28.28 -14.51
CA TRP A 355 -8.11 -27.54 -14.94
C TRP A 355 -7.87 -26.06 -14.64
N ALA A 356 -7.81 -25.24 -15.68
CA ALA A 356 -7.59 -23.80 -15.58
C ALA A 356 -8.74 -23.03 -16.23
N GLU A 357 -9.44 -22.24 -15.42
CA GLU A 357 -10.41 -21.26 -15.88
C GLU A 357 -9.68 -19.95 -16.22
N MET A 358 -9.93 -19.41 -17.42
CA MET A 358 -9.50 -18.04 -17.72
C MET A 358 -10.49 -17.10 -17.07
N ALA A 359 -10.01 -16.20 -16.22
CA ALA A 359 -10.87 -15.24 -15.55
C ALA A 359 -11.67 -14.40 -16.57
N GLU A 360 -12.95 -14.74 -16.70
CA GLU A 360 -13.89 -14.17 -17.66
C GLU A 360 -14.02 -12.66 -17.47
N ARG A 361 -14.37 -11.94 -18.55
CA ARG A 361 -14.67 -10.50 -18.46
C ARG A 361 -16.10 -10.20 -18.81
N CYS A 362 -16.72 -9.35 -18.00
CA CYS A 362 -18.01 -8.77 -18.31
C CYS A 362 -17.88 -7.26 -18.55
N ALA A 363 -18.79 -6.71 -19.34
CA ALA A 363 -18.88 -5.27 -19.57
C ALA A 363 -20.35 -4.86 -19.71
N ILE A 364 -20.66 -3.61 -19.33
CA ILE A 364 -22.01 -3.05 -19.50
C ILE A 364 -21.91 -1.93 -20.52
N TYR A 365 -22.63 -2.09 -21.62
CA TYR A 365 -22.59 -1.21 -22.77
C TYR A 365 -23.96 -0.66 -23.11
N PHE A 366 -23.96 0.44 -23.85
CA PHE A 366 -25.06 0.76 -24.75
C PHE A 366 -24.75 0.14 -26.12
N ALA A 367 -25.60 -0.77 -26.57
CA ALA A 367 -25.59 -1.31 -27.93
C ALA A 367 -26.93 -0.98 -28.61
N PRO A 368 -26.93 -0.41 -29.84
CA PRO A 368 -28.15 -0.01 -30.53
C PRO A 368 -29.13 -1.18 -30.67
N PRO A 369 -30.41 -1.02 -30.25
CA PRO A 369 -31.41 -2.06 -30.40
C PRO A 369 -31.61 -2.44 -31.88
N ALA A 370 -31.86 -3.73 -32.13
CA ALA A 370 -32.16 -4.21 -33.47
C ALA A 370 -33.36 -3.48 -34.07
N GLY A 371 -33.33 -3.20 -35.38
CA GLY A 371 -34.38 -2.47 -36.08
C GLY A 371 -34.29 -0.93 -35.99
N THR A 372 -33.37 -0.37 -35.20
CA THR A 372 -33.11 1.08 -35.20
C THR A 372 -32.27 1.52 -36.40
N THR A 373 -32.44 2.79 -36.81
CA THR A 373 -31.62 3.42 -37.87
C THR A 373 -30.12 3.38 -37.53
N LEU A 374 -29.77 3.53 -36.25
CA LEU A 374 -28.41 3.44 -35.74
C LEU A 374 -27.84 2.02 -35.82
N ALA A 375 -28.62 0.99 -35.48
CA ALA A 375 -28.21 -0.40 -35.65
C ALA A 375 -27.99 -0.77 -37.12
N ALA A 376 -28.91 -0.35 -38.00
CA ALA A 376 -28.79 -0.56 -39.46
C ALA A 376 -27.54 0.10 -40.02
N PHE A 377 -27.22 1.32 -39.59
CA PHE A 377 -25.95 1.99 -39.94
C PHE A 377 -24.73 1.19 -39.47
N GLY A 378 -24.70 0.74 -38.21
CA GLY A 378 -23.59 -0.04 -37.67
C GLY A 378 -23.35 -1.33 -38.47
N GLN A 379 -24.42 -2.09 -38.73
CA GLN A 379 -24.36 -3.31 -39.55
C GLN A 379 -23.87 -3.02 -40.96
N ALA A 380 -24.43 -2.00 -41.63
CA ALA A 380 -24.02 -1.61 -42.97
C ALA A 380 -22.55 -1.14 -43.02
N TRP A 381 -22.06 -0.47 -41.98
CA TRP A 381 -20.68 -0.01 -41.88
C TRP A 381 -19.71 -1.18 -41.68
N PHE A 382 -19.97 -2.09 -40.73
CA PHE A 382 -19.08 -3.21 -40.43
C PHE A 382 -19.24 -4.40 -41.39
N ALA A 383 -20.27 -4.45 -42.24
CA ALA A 383 -20.39 -5.47 -43.28
C ALA A 383 -19.47 -5.22 -44.49
N ARG A 384 -18.96 -3.99 -44.67
CA ARG A 384 -18.21 -3.63 -45.86
C ARG A 384 -16.84 -4.30 -45.91
N ALA A 385 -16.42 -4.72 -47.12
CA ALA A 385 -15.09 -5.28 -47.32
C ALA A 385 -14.01 -4.18 -47.40
N ASP A 386 -14.35 -3.02 -47.98
CA ASP A 386 -13.40 -1.95 -48.28
C ASP A 386 -12.90 -1.15 -47.06
N ASN A 387 -13.41 -1.44 -45.86
CA ASN A 387 -13.02 -0.78 -44.61
C ASN A 387 -12.50 -1.76 -43.53
N ARG A 388 -12.26 -3.05 -43.86
CA ARG A 388 -11.88 -4.08 -42.88
C ARG A 388 -10.66 -3.68 -42.04
N THR A 389 -9.60 -3.20 -42.66
CA THR A 389 -8.38 -2.75 -41.97
C THR A 389 -8.65 -1.57 -41.04
N ALA A 390 -9.36 -0.55 -41.54
CA ALA A 390 -9.74 0.64 -40.77
C ALA A 390 -10.68 0.32 -39.58
N THR A 391 -11.38 -0.81 -39.62
CA THR A 391 -12.39 -1.20 -38.63
C THR A 391 -11.99 -2.43 -37.80
N ALA A 392 -10.75 -2.93 -37.93
CA ALA A 392 -10.30 -4.14 -37.25
C ALA A 392 -10.52 -4.08 -35.72
N ALA A 393 -10.10 -2.99 -35.08
CA ALA A 393 -10.29 -2.78 -33.64
C ALA A 393 -11.77 -2.70 -33.21
N PRO A 394 -12.62 -1.82 -33.77
CA PRO A 394 -14.04 -1.77 -33.39
C PRO A 394 -14.85 -3.02 -33.78
N ARG A 395 -14.43 -3.81 -34.77
CA ARG A 395 -15.04 -5.12 -35.07
C ARG A 395 -14.81 -6.14 -33.95
N HIS A 396 -13.67 -6.05 -33.27
CA HIS A 396 -13.32 -6.94 -32.16
C HIS A 396 -14.20 -6.72 -30.93
N TYR A 397 -14.52 -5.46 -30.62
CA TYR A 397 -15.31 -5.11 -29.44
C TYR A 397 -16.81 -4.86 -29.73
N GLY A 398 -17.22 -4.91 -31.00
CA GLY A 398 -18.60 -4.65 -31.42
C GLY A 398 -18.99 -3.17 -31.48
N PHE A 399 -20.14 -2.88 -32.10
CA PHE A 399 -20.66 -1.51 -32.23
C PHE A 399 -21.42 -1.06 -30.98
N HIS A 400 -20.73 -0.38 -30.07
CA HIS A 400 -21.27 -0.02 -28.77
C HIS A 400 -20.69 1.30 -28.24
N ALA A 401 -21.28 1.81 -27.14
CA ALA A 401 -20.68 2.81 -26.26
C ALA A 401 -20.47 2.21 -24.86
N THR A 402 -19.29 2.40 -24.29
CA THR A 402 -18.96 1.86 -22.97
C THR A 402 -19.63 2.65 -21.84
N LEU A 403 -20.29 1.96 -20.89
CA LEU A 403 -20.82 2.56 -19.65
C LEU A 403 -20.07 2.03 -18.42
N LYS A 404 -19.88 0.70 -18.32
CA LYS A 404 -18.92 0.06 -17.42
C LYS A 404 -17.84 -0.63 -18.27
N PRO A 405 -16.55 -0.29 -18.11
CA PRO A 405 -15.47 -0.91 -18.86
C PRO A 405 -15.33 -2.40 -18.51
N PRO A 406 -14.76 -3.24 -19.40
CA PRO A 406 -14.56 -4.65 -19.13
C PRO A 406 -13.83 -4.93 -17.82
N PHE A 407 -14.36 -5.87 -17.03
CA PHE A 407 -13.79 -6.27 -15.75
C PHE A 407 -13.92 -7.77 -15.52
N ARG A 408 -12.99 -8.33 -14.75
CA ARG A 408 -13.04 -9.71 -14.24
C ARG A 408 -13.84 -9.78 -12.94
N PHE A 409 -14.48 -10.89 -12.64
CA PHE A 409 -15.21 -11.04 -11.39
C PHE A 409 -14.29 -11.03 -10.16
N ALA A 410 -14.70 -10.33 -9.10
CA ALA A 410 -14.11 -10.51 -7.78
C ALA A 410 -14.35 -11.97 -7.28
N PRO A 411 -13.48 -12.53 -6.41
CA PRO A 411 -13.54 -13.95 -6.04
C PRO A 411 -14.88 -14.43 -5.46
N ASP A 412 -15.69 -13.52 -4.89
CA ASP A 412 -16.99 -13.79 -4.26
C ASP A 412 -18.17 -13.28 -5.09
N ARG A 413 -17.98 -13.09 -6.41
CA ARG A 413 -18.99 -12.55 -7.34
C ARG A 413 -19.05 -13.40 -8.60
N ASN A 414 -20.22 -13.42 -9.24
CA ASN A 414 -20.47 -14.22 -10.42
C ASN A 414 -21.44 -13.51 -11.39
N LEU A 415 -21.65 -14.13 -12.55
CA LEU A 415 -22.49 -13.60 -13.62
C LEU A 415 -23.97 -13.48 -13.23
N GLU A 416 -24.52 -14.49 -12.55
CA GLU A 416 -25.92 -14.49 -12.11
C GLU A 416 -26.22 -13.32 -11.17
N GLY A 417 -25.32 -13.07 -10.21
CA GLY A 417 -25.42 -11.94 -9.29
C GLY A 417 -25.36 -10.60 -10.03
N LEU A 418 -24.52 -10.49 -11.06
CA LEU A 418 -24.42 -9.28 -11.87
C LEU A 418 -25.70 -9.03 -12.68
N GLN A 419 -26.27 -10.06 -13.31
CA GLN A 419 -27.53 -9.96 -14.05
C GLN A 419 -28.69 -9.54 -13.13
N ALA A 420 -28.78 -10.13 -11.94
CA ALA A 420 -29.79 -9.77 -10.95
C ALA A 420 -29.66 -8.31 -10.50
N GLU A 421 -28.44 -7.84 -10.25
CA GLU A 421 -28.19 -6.45 -9.88
C GLU A 421 -28.45 -5.48 -11.03
N LEU A 422 -28.14 -5.88 -12.26
CA LEU A 422 -28.39 -5.07 -13.45
C LEU A 422 -29.89 -4.84 -13.68
N ARG A 423 -30.73 -5.86 -13.44
CA ARG A 423 -32.20 -5.71 -13.50
C ARG A 423 -32.72 -4.75 -12.42
N ARG A 424 -32.27 -4.90 -11.17
CA ARG A 424 -32.62 -3.98 -10.07
C ARG A 424 -32.20 -2.54 -10.36
N PHE A 425 -31.01 -2.35 -10.94
CA PHE A 425 -30.53 -1.04 -11.35
C PHE A 425 -31.41 -0.43 -12.43
N ALA A 426 -31.80 -1.22 -13.44
CA ALA A 426 -32.61 -0.75 -14.56
C ALA A 426 -34.04 -0.33 -14.15
N GLU A 427 -34.62 -0.98 -13.14
CA GLU A 427 -35.95 -0.63 -12.60
C GLU A 427 -36.01 0.80 -12.03
N VAL A 428 -34.92 1.28 -11.43
CA VAL A 428 -34.86 2.60 -10.78
C VAL A 428 -34.22 3.66 -11.67
N GLN A 429 -33.39 3.26 -12.62
CA GLN A 429 -32.64 4.17 -13.49
C GLN A 429 -33.52 4.66 -14.67
N PRO A 430 -33.77 5.97 -14.81
CA PRO A 430 -34.53 6.50 -15.94
C PRO A 430 -33.76 6.41 -17.25
N ALA A 431 -34.49 6.24 -18.35
CA ALA A 431 -33.98 6.38 -19.70
C ALA A 431 -33.36 7.76 -19.93
N VAL A 432 -32.24 7.81 -20.66
CA VAL A 432 -31.44 9.04 -20.85
C VAL A 432 -31.50 9.50 -22.30
N ALA A 433 -32.06 10.69 -22.53
CA ALA A 433 -31.99 11.35 -23.84
C ALA A 433 -30.57 11.86 -24.08
N VAL A 434 -29.86 11.26 -25.04
CA VAL A 434 -28.50 11.65 -25.45
C VAL A 434 -28.53 12.81 -26.45
N GLY A 435 -29.60 12.89 -27.25
CA GLY A 435 -29.76 13.90 -28.30
C GLY A 435 -29.11 13.46 -29.62
N ARG A 436 -28.93 14.42 -30.54
CA ARG A 436 -28.37 14.11 -31.86
C ARG A 436 -26.87 13.78 -31.78
N LEU A 437 -26.43 12.88 -32.65
CA LEU A 437 -25.04 12.47 -32.76
C LEU A 437 -24.33 13.21 -33.91
N LYS A 438 -23.01 13.23 -33.86
CA LYS A 438 -22.13 13.67 -34.95
C LYS A 438 -20.90 12.77 -35.05
N VAL A 439 -20.32 12.67 -36.23
CA VAL A 439 -19.02 12.02 -36.44
C VAL A 439 -17.91 12.99 -35.99
N SER A 440 -17.06 12.55 -35.06
CA SER A 440 -15.92 13.30 -34.55
C SER A 440 -14.63 12.50 -34.62
N ASP A 441 -13.51 13.22 -34.71
CA ASP A 441 -12.17 12.66 -34.49
C ASP A 441 -11.85 12.74 -33.00
N LEU A 442 -11.44 11.61 -32.42
CA LEU A 442 -11.00 11.48 -31.04
C LEU A 442 -9.55 11.00 -31.02
N SER A 443 -8.60 11.94 -31.15
CA SER A 443 -7.16 11.63 -31.07
C SER A 443 -6.70 10.55 -32.05
N GLY A 444 -7.17 10.64 -33.30
CA GLY A 444 -6.70 9.85 -34.44
C GLY A 444 -7.61 8.71 -34.87
N PHE A 445 -8.77 8.52 -34.23
CA PHE A 445 -9.81 7.59 -34.70
C PHE A 445 -11.18 8.28 -34.79
N LEU A 446 -12.07 7.77 -35.64
CA LEU A 446 -13.39 8.33 -35.85
C LEU A 446 -14.44 7.61 -34.99
N ALA A 447 -15.34 8.38 -34.38
CA ALA A 447 -16.41 7.88 -33.53
C ALA A 447 -17.67 8.73 -33.64
N LEU A 448 -18.83 8.16 -33.28
CA LEU A 448 -20.04 8.93 -33.02
C LEU A 448 -19.99 9.50 -31.60
N VAL A 449 -20.27 10.80 -31.48
CA VAL A 449 -20.36 11.52 -30.20
C VAL A 449 -21.63 12.36 -30.16
N PRO A 450 -22.16 12.73 -28.99
CA PRO A 450 -23.28 13.65 -28.89
C PRO A 450 -22.87 15.04 -29.41
N VAL A 451 -23.78 15.74 -30.07
CA VAL A 451 -23.55 17.14 -30.48
C VAL A 451 -23.31 18.02 -29.26
N ALA A 452 -24.14 17.82 -28.22
CA ALA A 452 -23.99 18.36 -26.88
C ALA A 452 -24.29 17.22 -25.89
N ALA A 453 -23.33 16.89 -25.02
CA ALA A 453 -23.48 15.80 -24.07
C ALA A 453 -24.32 16.27 -22.86
N PRO A 454 -25.48 15.65 -22.57
CA PRO A 454 -26.30 16.03 -21.43
C PRO A 454 -25.68 15.53 -20.12
N PRO A 455 -25.82 16.27 -19.01
CA PRO A 455 -25.29 15.83 -17.70
C PRO A 455 -25.81 14.45 -17.25
N ALA A 456 -27.05 14.12 -17.61
CA ALA A 456 -27.66 12.82 -17.33
C ALA A 456 -26.88 11.63 -17.94
N LEU A 457 -26.17 11.83 -19.05
CA LEU A 457 -25.36 10.79 -19.68
C LEU A 457 -24.10 10.46 -18.87
N SER A 458 -23.42 11.50 -18.38
CA SER A 458 -22.27 11.32 -17.47
C SER A 458 -22.72 10.72 -16.14
N ALA A 459 -23.89 11.12 -15.63
CA ALA A 459 -24.47 10.54 -14.42
C ALA A 459 -24.81 9.05 -14.57
N LEU A 460 -25.38 8.63 -15.71
CA LEU A 460 -25.64 7.22 -15.99
C LEU A 460 -24.34 6.39 -16.02
N ALA A 461 -23.30 6.90 -16.70
CA ALA A 461 -22.01 6.22 -16.74
C ALA A 461 -21.35 6.13 -15.37
N ALA A 462 -21.36 7.21 -14.58
CA ALA A 462 -20.87 7.22 -13.20
C ALA A 462 -21.63 6.21 -12.33
N ALA A 463 -22.96 6.20 -12.40
CA ALA A 463 -23.79 5.25 -11.67
C ALA A 463 -23.50 3.79 -12.06
N CYS A 464 -23.26 3.50 -13.34
CA CYS A 464 -22.83 2.15 -13.77
C CYS A 464 -21.44 1.81 -13.19
N VAL A 465 -20.49 2.74 -13.23
CA VAL A 465 -19.14 2.49 -12.68
C VAL A 465 -19.21 2.19 -11.18
N GLU A 466 -19.94 3.00 -10.42
CA GLU A 466 -20.11 2.89 -8.98
C GLU A 466 -20.89 1.64 -8.57
N ARG A 467 -22.08 1.43 -9.16
CA ARG A 467 -23.01 0.38 -8.74
C ARG A 467 -22.44 -1.02 -8.96
N PHE A 468 -21.68 -1.21 -10.03
CA PHE A 468 -21.15 -2.52 -10.43
C PHE A 468 -19.67 -2.69 -10.09
N ASP A 469 -19.03 -1.80 -9.32
CA ASP A 469 -17.61 -1.96 -8.97
C ASP A 469 -17.34 -3.12 -8.03
N ASP A 470 -18.28 -3.44 -7.14
CA ASP A 470 -18.16 -4.56 -6.21
C ASP A 470 -18.08 -5.92 -6.93
N PHE A 471 -18.50 -5.99 -8.20
CA PHE A 471 -18.36 -7.20 -9.03
C PHE A 471 -16.97 -7.33 -9.64
N ARG A 472 -16.15 -6.28 -9.63
CA ARG A 472 -14.87 -6.24 -10.32
C ARG A 472 -13.72 -6.68 -9.39
N ALA A 473 -12.88 -7.59 -9.88
CA ALA A 473 -11.57 -7.87 -9.30
C ALA A 473 -10.62 -6.68 -9.43
N ALA A 474 -9.69 -6.56 -8.47
CA ALA A 474 -8.60 -5.61 -8.57
C ALA A 474 -7.78 -5.86 -9.86
N PRO A 475 -7.36 -4.79 -10.57
CA PRO A 475 -6.54 -4.93 -11.76
C PRO A 475 -5.21 -5.58 -11.38
N SER A 476 -4.76 -6.54 -12.18
CA SER A 476 -3.44 -7.15 -12.04
C SER A 476 -2.33 -6.15 -12.37
N ASP A 477 -1.11 -6.41 -11.89
CA ASP A 477 0.05 -5.56 -12.19
C ASP A 477 0.32 -5.44 -13.70
N GLY A 478 0.05 -6.50 -14.48
CA GLY A 478 0.14 -6.47 -15.94
C GLY A 478 -0.92 -5.57 -16.58
N GLU A 479 -2.16 -5.60 -16.10
CA GLU A 479 -3.22 -4.68 -16.55
C GLU A 479 -2.88 -3.22 -16.21
N LEU A 480 -2.34 -2.97 -15.02
CA LEU A 480 -1.87 -1.65 -14.61
C LEU A 480 -0.70 -1.17 -15.48
N ALA A 481 0.30 -2.03 -15.73
CA ALA A 481 1.45 -1.71 -16.58
C ALA A 481 1.03 -1.37 -18.02
N LYS A 482 0.14 -2.15 -18.62
CA LYS A 482 -0.40 -1.89 -19.97
C LYS A 482 -1.13 -0.55 -20.06
N ARG A 483 -1.84 -0.14 -19.00
CA ARG A 483 -2.55 1.16 -18.95
C ARG A 483 -1.59 2.33 -18.70
N ARG A 484 -0.51 2.11 -17.97
CA ARG A 484 0.57 3.08 -17.70
C ARG A 484 1.62 3.19 -18.80
N ALA A 485 1.56 2.34 -19.83
CA ALA A 485 2.44 2.43 -21.00
C ALA A 485 2.32 3.76 -21.76
N LYS A 486 1.25 4.54 -21.52
CA LYS A 486 1.14 5.94 -21.92
C LYS A 486 1.12 6.82 -20.68
N PRO A 487 1.70 8.04 -20.73
CA PRO A 487 1.62 8.97 -19.61
C PRO A 487 0.15 9.26 -19.26
N LEU A 488 -0.25 8.89 -18.04
CA LEU A 488 -1.54 9.23 -17.49
C LEU A 488 -1.42 10.53 -16.70
N THR A 489 -2.46 11.36 -16.73
CA THR A 489 -2.53 12.50 -15.80
C THR A 489 -2.66 11.98 -14.36
N PRO A 490 -2.29 12.77 -13.33
CA PRO A 490 -2.47 12.37 -11.93
C PRO A 490 -3.92 11.92 -11.61
N ARG A 491 -4.91 12.62 -12.20
CA ARG A 491 -6.33 12.24 -12.10
C ARG A 491 -6.62 10.87 -12.73
N GLN A 492 -6.10 10.62 -13.94
CA GLN A 492 -6.28 9.33 -14.61
C GLN A 492 -5.60 8.18 -13.87
N GLU A 493 -4.48 8.43 -13.21
CA GLU A 493 -3.77 7.46 -12.36
C GLU A 493 -4.56 7.13 -11.09
N ASP A 494 -5.16 8.13 -10.42
CA ASP A 494 -6.07 7.90 -9.28
C ASP A 494 -7.29 7.07 -9.69
N LEU A 495 -7.91 7.42 -10.83
CA LEU A 495 -9.05 6.68 -11.37
C LEU A 495 -8.68 5.24 -11.75
N LEU A 496 -7.51 5.02 -12.35
CA LEU A 496 -7.00 3.69 -12.64
C LEU A 496 -6.81 2.85 -11.36
N ARG A 497 -6.25 3.45 -10.31
CA ARG A 497 -6.02 2.77 -9.02
C ARG A 497 -7.31 2.39 -8.31
N ARG A 498 -8.28 3.31 -8.26
CA ARG A 498 -9.53 3.09 -7.51
C ARG A 498 -10.53 2.24 -8.30
N TRP A 499 -10.70 2.52 -9.58
CA TRP A 499 -11.81 2.00 -10.40
C TRP A 499 -11.36 1.06 -11.52
N GLY A 500 -10.06 0.78 -11.63
CA GLY A 500 -9.50 -0.12 -12.65
C GLY A 500 -9.46 0.46 -14.07
N TYR A 501 -9.89 1.71 -14.28
CA TYR A 501 -9.92 2.34 -15.59
C TYR A 501 -9.69 3.87 -15.52
N PRO A 502 -8.86 4.47 -16.39
CA PRO A 502 -8.49 5.89 -16.27
C PRO A 502 -9.53 6.88 -16.84
N TYR A 503 -10.47 6.42 -17.69
CA TYR A 503 -11.42 7.28 -18.40
C TYR A 503 -12.86 7.13 -17.89
N VAL A 504 -13.04 7.27 -16.57
CA VAL A 504 -14.35 7.25 -15.87
C VAL A 504 -14.63 8.62 -15.22
N PHE A 505 -15.86 8.85 -14.75
CA PHE A 505 -16.31 10.09 -14.11
C PHE A 505 -15.99 11.35 -14.93
N ASP A 506 -15.18 12.27 -14.40
CA ASP A 506 -14.80 13.52 -15.06
C ASP A 506 -13.93 13.31 -16.31
N GLN A 507 -13.30 12.14 -16.44
CA GLN A 507 -12.53 11.74 -17.62
C GLN A 507 -13.37 10.94 -18.62
N PHE A 508 -14.63 10.62 -18.30
CA PHE A 508 -15.52 9.87 -19.18
C PHE A 508 -15.92 10.70 -20.41
N ARG A 509 -15.88 10.07 -21.58
CA ARG A 509 -16.41 10.62 -22.82
C ARG A 509 -17.27 9.57 -23.50
N TRP A 510 -18.57 9.82 -23.61
CA TRP A 510 -19.44 8.93 -24.36
C TRP A 510 -19.09 8.98 -25.85
N HIS A 511 -18.84 7.81 -26.44
CA HIS A 511 -18.57 7.68 -27.86
C HIS A 511 -18.86 6.25 -28.35
N MET A 512 -19.18 6.11 -29.64
CA MET A 512 -19.24 4.82 -30.32
C MET A 512 -18.18 4.77 -31.41
N THR A 513 -17.18 3.91 -31.23
CA THR A 513 -16.00 3.84 -32.11
C THR A 513 -16.36 3.27 -33.48
N LEU A 514 -15.99 3.97 -34.55
CA LEU A 514 -16.26 3.56 -35.93
C LEU A 514 -15.01 3.05 -36.64
N THR A 515 -13.82 3.53 -36.26
CA THR A 515 -12.54 3.12 -36.85
C THR A 515 -11.47 2.90 -35.78
N GLY A 516 -10.42 2.17 -36.11
CA GLY A 516 -9.13 2.26 -35.40
C GLY A 516 -8.43 3.60 -35.69
N ARG A 517 -7.17 3.72 -35.26
CA ARG A 517 -6.36 4.90 -35.59
C ARG A 517 -6.11 4.96 -37.10
N LEU A 518 -6.35 6.13 -37.69
CA LEU A 518 -6.21 6.40 -39.11
C LEU A 518 -5.06 7.37 -39.37
N PRO A 519 -4.32 7.21 -40.49
CA PRO A 519 -3.37 8.21 -40.96
C PRO A 519 -4.06 9.56 -41.20
N GLU A 520 -3.37 10.65 -40.89
CA GLU A 520 -3.92 12.01 -40.98
C GLU A 520 -4.50 12.35 -42.36
N ALA A 521 -3.81 11.95 -43.42
CA ALA A 521 -4.21 12.17 -44.81
C ALA A 521 -5.55 11.50 -45.17
N GLU A 522 -5.93 10.41 -44.50
CA GLU A 522 -7.16 9.67 -44.80
C GLU A 522 -8.34 10.08 -43.92
N ARG A 523 -8.11 10.77 -42.79
CA ARG A 523 -9.15 11.11 -41.80
C ARG A 523 -10.29 11.92 -42.42
N GLY A 524 -9.98 12.91 -43.26
CA GLY A 524 -10.97 13.76 -43.91
C GLY A 524 -11.90 12.97 -44.84
N ARG A 525 -11.31 12.11 -45.68
CA ARG A 525 -12.05 11.23 -46.60
C ARG A 525 -12.96 10.27 -45.86
N TRP A 526 -12.45 9.59 -44.83
CA TRP A 526 -13.25 8.66 -44.03
C TRP A 526 -14.36 9.36 -43.26
N LYS A 527 -14.09 10.55 -42.70
CA LYS A 527 -15.10 11.35 -41.99
C LYS A 527 -16.25 11.77 -42.92
N GLN A 528 -15.96 12.28 -44.11
CA GLN A 528 -16.99 12.68 -45.07
C GLN A 528 -17.86 11.48 -45.49
N ARG A 529 -17.23 10.33 -45.72
CA ARG A 529 -17.93 9.09 -46.06
C ARG A 529 -18.82 8.59 -44.93
N LEU A 530 -18.32 8.60 -43.70
CA LEU A 530 -19.07 8.23 -42.49
C LEU A 530 -20.24 9.18 -42.24
N GLN A 531 -20.06 10.49 -42.46
CA GLN A 531 -21.15 11.46 -42.35
C GLN A 531 -22.27 11.20 -43.35
N ALA A 532 -21.92 10.88 -44.61
CA ALA A 532 -22.92 10.55 -45.63
C ALA A 532 -23.68 9.25 -45.29
N LEU A 533 -22.97 8.20 -44.86
CA LEU A 533 -23.57 6.91 -44.51
C LEU A 533 -24.40 6.97 -43.22
N ALA A 534 -23.95 7.74 -42.23
CA ALA A 534 -24.64 7.88 -40.95
C ALA A 534 -25.81 8.89 -41.02
N ALA A 535 -25.97 9.66 -42.10
CA ALA A 535 -26.94 10.76 -42.18
C ALA A 535 -28.37 10.41 -41.69
N PRO A 536 -28.95 9.24 -42.03
CA PRO A 536 -30.25 8.83 -41.48
C PRO A 536 -30.21 8.66 -39.95
N ALA A 537 -29.18 8.00 -39.42
CA ALA A 537 -29.00 7.77 -37.99
C ALA A 537 -28.63 9.05 -37.20
N LEU A 538 -28.01 10.05 -37.85
CA LEU A 538 -27.67 11.34 -37.21
C LEU A 538 -28.85 12.32 -37.16
N ALA A 539 -29.89 12.10 -37.97
CA ALA A 539 -31.09 12.95 -37.99
C ALA A 539 -31.98 12.75 -36.76
N GLU A 540 -32.01 11.53 -36.24
CA GLU A 540 -32.81 11.12 -35.09
C GLU A 540 -32.08 11.40 -33.76
N PRO A 541 -32.77 11.93 -32.73
CA PRO A 541 -32.19 12.04 -31.40
C PRO A 541 -32.08 10.65 -30.76
N LEU A 542 -30.91 10.34 -30.19
CA LEU A 542 -30.70 9.09 -29.49
C LEU A 542 -31.27 9.16 -28.06
N VAL A 543 -31.96 8.09 -27.64
CA VAL A 543 -32.35 7.83 -26.26
C VAL A 543 -31.78 6.48 -25.84
N ILE A 544 -31.09 6.44 -24.70
CA ILE A 544 -30.68 5.19 -24.05
C ILE A 544 -31.85 4.73 -23.19
N SER A 545 -32.62 3.78 -23.70
CA SER A 545 -33.74 3.14 -22.99
C SER A 545 -33.40 1.75 -22.46
N GLU A 546 -32.23 1.21 -22.79
CA GLU A 546 -31.81 -0.14 -22.44
C GLU A 546 -30.31 -0.18 -22.17
N LEU A 547 -29.89 -1.10 -21.29
CA LEU A 547 -28.50 -1.46 -21.04
C LEU A 547 -28.27 -2.88 -21.50
N ALA A 548 -27.13 -3.13 -22.17
CA ALA A 548 -26.74 -4.43 -22.65
C ALA A 548 -25.54 -4.94 -21.85
N LEU A 549 -25.65 -6.17 -21.36
CA LEU A 549 -24.58 -6.90 -20.68
C LEU A 549 -23.86 -7.77 -21.70
N PHE A 550 -22.54 -7.64 -21.75
CA PHE A 550 -21.68 -8.43 -22.62
C PHE A 550 -20.74 -9.30 -21.81
N ARG A 551 -20.54 -10.54 -22.26
CA ARG A 551 -19.52 -11.48 -21.77
C ARG A 551 -18.41 -11.61 -22.81
N GLN A 552 -17.20 -11.76 -22.32
CA GLN A 552 -16.05 -12.12 -23.12
C GLN A 552 -15.32 -13.27 -22.40
N PRO A 553 -15.44 -14.51 -22.93
CA PRO A 553 -14.83 -15.70 -22.35
C PRO A 553 -13.29 -15.64 -22.34
N ASP A 554 -12.70 -15.09 -23.41
CA ASP A 554 -11.26 -14.85 -23.49
C ASP A 554 -10.93 -13.53 -24.22
N THR A 555 -9.74 -12.99 -23.99
CA THR A 555 -9.39 -11.64 -24.48
C THR A 555 -9.30 -11.48 -26.01
N ARG A 556 -9.25 -12.60 -26.74
CA ARG A 556 -9.21 -12.72 -28.21
C ARG A 556 -10.56 -13.16 -28.80
N ALA A 557 -11.52 -13.60 -28.00
CA ALA A 557 -12.90 -13.76 -28.44
C ALA A 557 -13.60 -12.39 -28.57
N PRO A 558 -14.56 -12.23 -29.50
CA PRO A 558 -15.42 -11.05 -29.52
C PRO A 558 -16.28 -10.98 -28.25
N PHE A 559 -16.74 -9.79 -27.88
CA PHE A 559 -17.76 -9.64 -26.84
C PHE A 559 -19.12 -10.11 -27.38
N GLU A 560 -19.81 -10.92 -26.60
CA GLU A 560 -21.14 -11.43 -26.91
C GLU A 560 -22.18 -10.81 -25.98
N GLU A 561 -23.29 -10.34 -26.54
CA GLU A 561 -24.42 -9.84 -25.77
C GLU A 561 -25.15 -11.02 -25.12
N ILE A 562 -25.26 -11.02 -23.80
CA ILE A 562 -25.84 -12.13 -23.03
C ILE A 562 -27.10 -11.73 -22.25
N ASP A 563 -27.31 -10.44 -22.02
CA ASP A 563 -28.54 -9.93 -21.40
C ASP A 563 -28.78 -8.48 -21.83
N ARG A 564 -30.05 -8.06 -21.80
CA ARG A 564 -30.49 -6.71 -22.12
C ARG A 564 -31.65 -6.33 -21.24
N VAL A 565 -31.52 -5.19 -20.55
CA VAL A 565 -32.51 -4.72 -19.58
C VAL A 565 -33.03 -3.35 -19.97
N ALA A 566 -34.35 -3.19 -19.92
CA ALA A 566 -35.01 -1.91 -20.17
C ALA A 566 -34.90 -0.99 -18.95
N LEU A 567 -34.44 0.23 -19.18
CA LEU A 567 -34.47 1.32 -18.22
C LEU A 567 -35.90 1.84 -18.05
N ARG A 568 -36.19 2.44 -16.90
CA ARG A 568 -37.50 3.02 -16.61
C ARG A 568 -37.87 4.09 -17.63
N ALA A 569 -39.08 4.00 -18.19
CA ALA A 569 -39.59 4.91 -19.22
C ALA A 569 -39.53 6.39 -18.78
N ALA A 570 -39.12 7.27 -19.69
CA ALA A 570 -38.95 8.70 -19.40
C ALA A 570 -40.27 9.40 -19.01
N ALA A 571 -41.42 8.94 -19.52
CA ALA A 571 -42.74 9.49 -19.20
C ALA A 571 -43.15 9.23 -17.74
N ASP A 572 -42.77 8.07 -17.18
CA ASP A 572 -43.02 7.74 -15.77
C ASP A 572 -42.08 8.49 -14.83
N ALA A 573 -40.92 8.97 -15.31
CA ALA A 573 -39.97 9.73 -14.50
C ALA A 573 -40.48 11.15 -14.15
N GLN A 574 -41.35 11.74 -14.97
CA GLN A 574 -41.97 13.04 -14.70
C GLN A 574 -43.09 12.92 -13.66
N ALA A 575 -43.88 11.84 -13.70
CA ALA A 575 -44.92 11.53 -12.70
C ALA A 575 -44.35 10.94 -11.39
N ALA A 576 -43.27 10.15 -11.48
CA ALA A 576 -42.53 9.64 -10.32
C ALA A 576 -41.63 10.71 -9.69
N GLY A 577 -41.21 11.75 -10.41
CA GLY A 577 -40.49 12.90 -9.84
C GLY A 577 -41.34 13.69 -8.82
N GLU A 578 -42.66 13.67 -8.97
CA GLU A 578 -43.61 14.28 -8.02
C GLU A 578 -43.99 13.33 -6.86
N ARG A 579 -43.93 12.00 -7.06
CA ARG A 579 -44.20 11.00 -5.99
C ARG A 579 -42.95 10.53 -5.22
N ALA A 580 -41.77 10.57 -5.83
CA ALA A 580 -40.49 10.20 -5.19
C ALA A 580 -39.93 11.30 -4.27
N ARG A 581 -40.55 12.48 -4.25
CA ARG A 581 -40.40 13.45 -3.13
C ARG A 581 -41.04 12.96 -1.82
N ALA A 582 -41.74 11.82 -1.84
CA ALA A 582 -42.45 11.27 -0.68
C ALA A 582 -42.04 9.83 -0.29
N GLY A 583 -40.92 9.31 -0.79
CA GLY A 583 -40.41 8.02 -0.28
C GLY A 583 -39.42 7.36 -1.21
N SER A 584 -38.14 7.41 -0.87
CA SER A 584 -37.11 6.55 -1.46
C SER A 584 -36.67 5.50 -0.42
N PRO A 585 -36.62 4.21 -0.78
CA PRO A 585 -36.09 3.15 0.06
C PRO A 585 -34.60 3.36 0.31
N ARG A 586 -34.20 3.12 1.55
CA ARG A 586 -32.83 3.13 2.02
C ARG A 586 -32.00 2.05 1.35
N SER A 587 -30.94 2.46 0.67
CA SER A 587 -29.90 1.54 0.22
C SER A 587 -29.00 1.15 1.39
N ILE A 588 -28.76 -0.15 1.46
CA ILE A 588 -27.95 -0.91 2.41
C ILE A 588 -26.46 -0.70 2.07
N SER A 589 -25.96 0.53 2.16
CA SER A 589 -24.56 0.87 1.82
C SER A 589 -23.74 1.40 3.01
N ARG A 590 -24.28 1.38 4.24
CA ARG A 590 -23.55 1.83 5.44
C ARG A 590 -22.63 0.82 6.10
N ARG A 591 -22.47 -0.41 5.58
CA ARG A 591 -21.81 -1.46 6.37
C ARG A 591 -20.35 -1.81 6.04
N LEU A 592 -19.72 -1.26 4.99
CA LEU A 592 -18.35 -1.68 4.65
C LEU A 592 -17.33 -0.58 4.29
N CYS A 593 -17.67 0.70 4.41
CA CYS A 593 -16.69 1.80 4.30
C CYS A 593 -16.34 2.39 5.68
N ARG A 594 -15.70 1.59 6.54
CA ARG A 594 -14.92 2.07 7.69
C ARG A 594 -13.44 1.69 7.48
N LYS A 595 -12.79 2.40 6.56
CA LYS A 595 -11.32 2.49 6.51
C LYS A 595 -10.95 3.91 6.11
N GLY A 596 -11.06 4.79 7.09
CA GLY A 596 -10.78 6.22 6.92
C GLY A 596 -11.23 7.06 8.10
N ASP A 597 -11.23 6.47 9.31
CA ASP A 597 -11.51 7.20 10.54
C ASP A 597 -10.21 7.22 11.34
N ARG A 598 -9.52 8.36 11.36
CA ARG A 598 -8.44 8.63 12.32
C ARG A 598 -8.93 9.65 13.34
N GLY A 599 -10.04 9.30 14.00
CA GLY A 599 -10.29 9.60 15.40
C GLY A 599 -9.73 8.49 16.30
N MET A 600 -9.49 8.80 17.57
CA MET A 600 -9.04 7.83 18.57
C MET A 600 -10.06 6.68 18.71
N LYS A 601 -9.65 5.44 18.47
CA LYS A 601 -10.52 4.25 18.51
C LYS A 601 -11.14 4.07 19.91
N ASP A 602 -12.43 3.78 19.98
CA ASP A 602 -13.11 3.42 21.24
C ASP A 602 -12.90 1.92 21.52
N PHE A 603 -11.82 1.57 22.22
CA PHE A 603 -11.51 0.18 22.58
C PHE A 603 -12.50 -0.41 23.58
N ALA A 604 -13.20 0.42 24.37
CA ALA A 604 -14.29 -0.03 25.23
C ALA A 604 -15.54 -0.45 24.42
N GLU A 605 -15.78 0.14 23.25
CA GLU A 605 -16.76 -0.35 22.28
C GLU A 605 -16.29 -1.62 21.58
N ILE A 606 -15.06 -1.66 21.07
CA ILE A 606 -14.49 -2.85 20.41
C ILE A 606 -14.53 -4.08 21.35
N ALA A 607 -14.18 -3.93 22.62
CA ALA A 607 -14.25 -5.01 23.60
C ALA A 607 -15.70 -5.48 23.88
N ARG A 608 -16.70 -4.57 23.81
CA ARG A 608 -18.11 -4.92 23.97
C ARG A 608 -18.65 -5.66 22.75
N GLU A 609 -18.31 -5.22 21.55
CA GLU A 609 -18.69 -5.87 20.30
C GLU A 609 -18.08 -7.26 20.21
N LEU A 610 -16.79 -7.41 20.54
CA LEU A 610 -16.12 -8.70 20.59
C LEU A 610 -16.81 -9.63 21.58
N LYS A 611 -17.11 -9.16 22.81
CA LYS A 611 -17.82 -9.97 23.82
C LYS A 611 -19.21 -10.40 23.33
N ALA A 612 -19.96 -9.52 22.66
CA ALA A 612 -21.26 -9.85 22.09
C ALA A 612 -21.14 -10.90 20.96
N GLY A 613 -20.16 -10.74 20.07
CA GLY A 613 -19.84 -11.71 19.02
C GLY A 613 -19.47 -13.08 19.58
N THR A 614 -18.57 -13.14 20.57
CA THR A 614 -18.17 -14.39 21.25
C THR A 614 -19.35 -15.06 21.96
N THR A 615 -20.29 -14.27 22.50
CA THR A 615 -21.51 -14.81 23.14
C THR A 615 -22.45 -15.42 22.10
N SER A 616 -22.65 -14.74 20.96
CA SER A 616 -23.44 -15.25 19.83
C SER A 616 -22.83 -16.53 19.25
N LEU A 617 -21.51 -16.54 19.04
CA LEU A 617 -20.77 -17.71 18.58
C LEU A 617 -20.83 -18.87 19.58
N GLY A 618 -20.82 -18.57 20.89
CA GLY A 618 -21.04 -19.55 21.96
C GLY A 618 -22.42 -20.20 21.92
N ALA A 619 -23.45 -19.47 21.48
CA ALA A 619 -24.79 -20.03 21.29
C ALA A 619 -24.90 -20.86 20.01
N ALA A 620 -24.18 -20.48 18.94
CA ALA A 620 -24.19 -21.18 17.66
C ALA A 620 -23.31 -22.45 17.64
N ALA A 621 -22.21 -22.48 18.40
CA ALA A 621 -21.25 -23.59 18.45
C ALA A 621 -20.81 -23.90 19.90
N PRO A 622 -21.72 -24.44 20.75
CA PRO A 622 -21.51 -24.54 22.19
C PRO A 622 -20.35 -25.46 22.59
N GLU A 623 -20.16 -26.59 21.91
CA GLU A 623 -19.09 -27.55 22.21
C GLU A 623 -17.70 -26.98 21.88
N VAL A 624 -17.54 -26.41 20.69
CA VAL A 624 -16.30 -25.76 20.24
C VAL A 624 -15.94 -24.59 21.16
N MET A 625 -16.92 -23.75 21.49
CA MET A 625 -16.72 -22.60 22.37
C MET A 625 -16.52 -23.00 23.85
N SER A 626 -17.00 -24.17 24.26
CA SER A 626 -16.65 -24.75 25.56
C SER A 626 -15.18 -25.20 25.57
N GLY A 627 -14.72 -25.93 24.55
CA GLY A 627 -13.32 -26.36 24.41
C GLY A 627 -12.35 -25.17 24.39
N PHE A 628 -12.66 -24.14 23.61
CA PHE A 628 -11.87 -22.91 23.57
C PHE A 628 -11.82 -22.18 24.91
N ARG A 629 -12.95 -22.08 25.63
CA ARG A 629 -12.98 -21.47 26.98
C ARG A 629 -12.16 -22.25 27.99
N THR A 630 -12.20 -23.58 27.95
CA THR A 630 -11.38 -24.44 28.81
C THR A 630 -9.90 -24.21 28.55
N LEU A 631 -9.48 -24.19 27.28
CA LEU A 631 -8.09 -23.91 26.91
C LEU A 631 -7.65 -22.52 27.36
N MET A 632 -8.44 -21.48 27.07
CA MET A 632 -8.13 -20.10 27.47
C MET A 632 -8.04 -19.95 28.99
N SER A 633 -8.97 -20.58 29.73
CA SER A 633 -8.97 -20.54 31.19
C SER A 633 -7.77 -21.26 31.78
N ALA A 634 -7.40 -22.43 31.25
CA ALA A 634 -6.23 -23.19 31.73
C ALA A 634 -4.90 -22.49 31.40
N SER A 635 -4.80 -21.85 30.23
CA SER A 635 -3.60 -21.14 29.82
C SER A 635 -3.38 -19.86 30.64
N LEU A 636 -4.44 -19.10 30.94
CA LEU A 636 -4.37 -17.80 31.62
C LEU A 636 -4.58 -17.86 33.14
N SER A 637 -4.89 -19.03 33.73
CA SER A 637 -4.92 -19.19 35.19
C SER A 637 -3.54 -19.06 35.81
N ASP A 638 -3.47 -18.70 37.09
CA ASP A 638 -2.19 -18.59 37.81
C ASP A 638 -1.44 -19.94 37.83
N GLY A 639 -0.12 -19.87 37.63
CA GLY A 639 0.81 -21.00 37.69
C GLY A 639 2.20 -20.50 38.07
N THR A 640 3.26 -21.02 37.45
CA THR A 640 4.63 -20.48 37.63
C THR A 640 4.74 -19.02 37.17
N LEU A 641 4.00 -18.66 36.12
CA LEU A 641 3.75 -17.27 35.75
C LEU A 641 2.39 -16.86 36.30
N ASP A 642 2.32 -15.68 36.91
CA ASP A 642 1.06 -15.10 37.35
C ASP A 642 0.20 -14.67 36.15
N ARG A 643 -1.11 -14.52 36.39
CA ARG A 643 -2.08 -14.10 35.37
C ARG A 643 -1.71 -12.76 34.73
N LYS A 644 -1.18 -11.82 35.52
CA LYS A 644 -0.75 -10.51 35.05
C LYS A 644 0.34 -10.63 33.96
N THR A 645 1.38 -11.42 34.22
CA THR A 645 2.48 -11.67 33.28
C THR A 645 1.98 -12.36 32.02
N LYS A 646 1.10 -13.34 32.16
CA LYS A 646 0.50 -14.04 31.01
C LYS A 646 -0.35 -13.13 30.14
N GLU A 647 -1.13 -12.23 30.72
CA GLU A 647 -1.92 -11.25 29.99
C GLU A 647 -1.04 -10.16 29.33
N LEU A 648 0.09 -9.78 29.94
CA LEU A 648 1.08 -8.88 29.31
C LEU A 648 1.74 -9.56 28.08
N ILE A 649 2.09 -10.84 28.17
CA ILE A 649 2.57 -11.62 27.02
C ILE A 649 1.50 -11.67 25.93
N ALA A 650 0.25 -11.93 26.29
CA ALA A 650 -0.87 -11.96 25.35
C ALA A 650 -1.12 -10.59 24.69
N LEU A 651 -0.95 -9.49 25.43
CA LEU A 651 -1.01 -8.14 24.89
C LEU A 651 0.14 -7.85 23.91
N ALA A 652 1.36 -8.28 24.20
CA ALA A 652 2.49 -8.18 23.26
C ALA A 652 2.22 -8.96 21.96
N ILE A 653 1.69 -10.19 22.07
CA ILE A 653 1.29 -11.00 20.92
C ILE A 653 0.18 -10.30 20.13
N ALA A 654 -0.83 -9.72 20.79
CA ALA A 654 -1.91 -8.99 20.15
C ALA A 654 -1.40 -7.77 19.35
N ILE A 655 -0.42 -7.05 19.87
CA ILE A 655 0.27 -5.94 19.18
C ILE A 655 1.01 -6.47 17.94
N SER A 656 1.80 -7.53 18.09
CA SER A 656 2.58 -8.11 16.98
C SER A 656 1.70 -8.71 15.87
N VAL A 657 0.54 -9.27 16.24
CA VAL A 657 -0.47 -9.82 15.31
C VAL A 657 -1.38 -8.72 14.73
N ARG A 658 -1.32 -7.49 15.26
CA ARG A 658 -2.01 -6.29 14.72
C ARG A 658 -3.53 -6.40 14.72
N CYS A 659 -4.08 -6.97 15.79
CA CYS A 659 -5.51 -7.22 15.93
C CYS A 659 -6.15 -6.32 16.99
N ASP A 660 -6.98 -5.35 16.55
CA ASP A 660 -7.69 -4.40 17.42
C ASP A 660 -8.56 -5.08 18.48
N GLY A 661 -9.22 -6.20 18.12
CA GLY A 661 -10.06 -6.96 19.04
C GLY A 661 -9.24 -7.66 20.14
N CYS A 662 -8.08 -8.23 19.78
CA CYS A 662 -7.16 -8.84 20.74
C CYS A 662 -6.53 -7.77 21.65
N ILE A 663 -6.15 -6.61 21.09
CA ILE A 663 -5.64 -5.47 21.85
C ILE A 663 -6.68 -5.00 22.86
N ALA A 664 -7.93 -4.79 22.44
CA ALA A 664 -9.02 -4.38 23.33
C ALA A 664 -9.27 -5.41 24.45
N HIS A 665 -9.25 -6.70 24.12
CA HIS A 665 -9.47 -7.78 25.08
C HIS A 665 -8.35 -7.86 26.13
N HIS A 666 -7.09 -7.95 25.67
CA HIS A 666 -5.96 -8.14 26.57
C HIS A 666 -5.56 -6.85 27.29
N ALA A 667 -5.75 -5.66 26.70
CA ALA A 667 -5.56 -4.39 27.41
C ALA A 667 -6.52 -4.25 28.61
N LYS A 668 -7.77 -4.71 28.46
CA LYS A 668 -8.72 -4.79 29.56
C LYS A 668 -8.33 -5.85 30.59
N ALA A 669 -7.83 -6.99 30.13
CA ALA A 669 -7.44 -8.10 31.00
C ALA A 669 -6.19 -7.79 31.83
N VAL A 670 -5.15 -7.15 31.25
CA VAL A 670 -3.97 -6.68 32.01
C VAL A 670 -4.35 -5.60 33.02
N GLN A 671 -5.29 -4.72 32.69
CA GLN A 671 -5.81 -3.72 33.62
C GLN A 671 -6.55 -4.39 34.80
N ALA A 672 -7.42 -5.37 34.51
CA ALA A 672 -8.13 -6.13 35.54
C ALA A 672 -7.18 -6.99 36.40
N ALA A 673 -6.05 -7.42 35.84
CA ALA A 673 -4.99 -8.15 36.54
C ALA A 673 -4.04 -7.24 37.34
N GLY A 674 -4.28 -5.91 37.36
CA GLY A 674 -3.51 -4.96 38.15
C GLY A 674 -2.13 -4.62 37.57
N ALA A 675 -1.89 -4.85 36.27
CA ALA A 675 -0.69 -4.34 35.62
C ALA A 675 -0.65 -2.82 35.68
N THR A 676 0.54 -2.27 35.93
CA THR A 676 0.82 -0.83 35.89
C THR A 676 1.02 -0.37 34.45
N ARG A 677 0.82 0.93 34.22
CA ARG A 677 1.07 1.55 32.92
C ARG A 677 2.53 1.37 32.46
N ALA A 678 3.49 1.37 33.40
CA ALA A 678 4.90 1.16 33.10
C ALA A 678 5.16 -0.27 32.55
N GLU A 679 4.59 -1.29 33.20
CA GLU A 679 4.68 -2.68 32.72
C GLU A 679 4.06 -2.84 31.32
N VAL A 680 2.97 -2.14 31.01
CA VAL A 680 2.37 -2.12 29.67
C VAL A 680 3.27 -1.43 28.64
N VAL A 681 3.92 -0.32 29.00
CA VAL A 681 4.88 0.38 28.11
C VAL A 681 6.12 -0.47 27.84
N GLU A 682 6.66 -1.17 28.84
CA GLU A 682 7.77 -2.11 28.64
C GLU A 682 7.34 -3.29 27.75
N THR A 683 6.14 -3.81 27.94
CA THR A 683 5.53 -4.84 27.09
C THR A 683 5.39 -4.39 25.64
N ILE A 684 4.96 -3.14 25.42
CA ILE A 684 4.93 -2.51 24.09
C ILE A 684 6.35 -2.40 23.52
N GLY A 685 7.34 -2.04 24.33
CA GLY A 685 8.75 -2.01 23.94
C GLY A 685 9.24 -3.37 23.43
N VAL A 686 8.89 -4.46 24.12
CA VAL A 686 9.20 -5.84 23.68
C VAL A 686 8.49 -6.17 22.37
N ALA A 687 7.20 -5.81 22.22
CA ALA A 687 6.46 -6.02 20.98
C ALA A 687 7.03 -5.21 19.79
N MET A 688 7.50 -3.99 20.06
CA MET A 688 8.17 -3.12 19.08
C MET A 688 9.52 -3.69 18.65
N ALA A 689 10.32 -4.20 19.60
CA ALA A 689 11.58 -4.86 19.30
C ALA A 689 11.39 -6.07 18.37
N MET A 690 10.33 -6.86 18.59
CA MET A 690 10.05 -8.06 17.79
C MET A 690 9.32 -7.76 16.47
N GLY A 691 8.50 -6.71 16.40
CA GLY A 691 7.60 -6.46 15.28
C GLY A 691 7.83 -5.15 14.51
N GLY A 692 8.89 -4.40 14.82
CA GLY A 692 9.38 -3.25 14.05
C GLY A 692 8.39 -2.09 13.90
N GLY A 693 8.56 -1.30 12.83
CA GLY A 693 7.77 -0.10 12.52
C GLY A 693 6.25 -0.26 12.66
N PRO A 694 5.63 -1.34 12.14
CA PRO A 694 4.18 -1.57 12.30
C PRO A 694 3.74 -1.75 13.75
N SER A 695 4.56 -2.39 14.60
CA SER A 695 4.23 -2.59 16.02
C SER A 695 4.31 -1.31 16.83
N THR A 696 4.96 -0.25 16.32
CA THR A 696 4.93 1.07 16.96
C THR A 696 3.54 1.71 16.86
N VAL A 697 2.84 1.52 15.74
CA VAL A 697 1.46 2.02 15.53
C VAL A 697 0.48 1.29 16.44
N TYR A 698 0.54 -0.05 16.47
CA TYR A 698 -0.34 -0.85 17.33
C TYR A 698 0.05 -0.79 18.82
N GLY A 699 1.31 -0.47 19.13
CA GLY A 699 1.76 -0.16 20.49
C GLY A 699 1.13 1.12 21.04
N VAL A 700 1.02 2.17 20.21
CA VAL A 700 0.28 3.40 20.57
C VAL A 700 -1.19 3.09 20.82
N GLU A 701 -1.79 2.24 19.99
CA GLU A 701 -3.18 1.80 20.13
C GLU A 701 -3.40 0.94 21.39
N ALA A 702 -2.48 0.04 21.72
CA ALA A 702 -2.54 -0.78 22.94
C ALA A 702 -2.39 0.06 24.21
N LEU A 703 -1.54 1.09 24.19
CA LEU A 703 -1.41 2.03 25.30
C LEU A 703 -2.69 2.85 25.47
N ALA A 704 -3.28 3.32 24.38
CA ALA A 704 -4.56 4.02 24.39
C ALA A 704 -5.71 3.14 24.90
N ALA A 705 -5.75 1.87 24.50
CA ALA A 705 -6.72 0.89 24.97
C ALA A 705 -6.61 0.67 26.49
N TYR A 706 -5.39 0.47 27.00
CA TYR A 706 -5.13 0.29 28.41
C TYR A 706 -5.52 1.53 29.24
N ASP A 707 -5.13 2.72 28.77
CA ASP A 707 -5.45 3.99 29.43
C ASP A 707 -6.98 4.21 29.49
N GLN A 708 -7.72 3.83 28.44
CA GLN A 708 -9.18 3.91 28.40
C GLN A 708 -9.85 2.98 29.44
N PHE A 709 -9.30 1.77 29.66
CA PHE A 709 -9.83 0.84 30.66
C PHE A 709 -9.45 1.17 32.09
N ASN A 710 -8.35 1.89 32.31
CA ASN A 710 -7.87 2.25 33.65
C ASN A 710 -8.59 3.50 34.23
N GLY A 711 -9.66 3.97 33.60
CA GLY A 711 -10.42 5.15 34.04
C GLY A 711 -9.63 6.45 33.95
N GLY A 712 -8.45 6.44 33.32
CA GLY A 712 -7.77 7.65 32.95
C GLY A 712 -8.56 8.33 31.84
N GLU A 713 -8.90 9.60 32.01
CA GLU A 713 -8.92 10.47 30.84
C GLU A 713 -7.63 10.17 30.07
N ALA A 714 -7.75 9.85 28.77
CA ALA A 714 -6.62 9.59 27.90
C ALA A 714 -5.54 10.60 28.26
N ALA A 715 -4.44 10.13 28.86
CA ALA A 715 -3.37 11.03 29.22
C ALA A 715 -2.98 11.71 27.91
N PRO A 716 -2.91 13.06 27.88
CA PRO A 716 -2.44 13.74 26.69
C PRO A 716 -1.11 13.09 26.35
N THR A 717 -0.90 12.84 25.06
CA THR A 717 0.38 12.46 24.49
C THR A 717 1.49 13.13 25.30
N VAL A 718 2.47 12.35 25.79
CA VAL A 718 3.57 12.89 26.61
C VAL A 718 4.31 14.03 25.88
N PHE A 719 4.13 14.10 24.56
CA PHE A 719 4.37 15.28 23.74
C PHE A 719 3.16 16.26 23.81
N GLY A 720 3.30 17.37 24.54
CA GLY A 720 2.35 18.49 24.52
C GLY A 720 1.78 19.00 25.86
N ARG A 721 2.29 18.55 27.03
CA ARG A 721 1.88 19.13 28.33
C ARG A 721 2.62 20.46 28.57
N THR A 722 1.91 21.58 28.58
CA THR A 722 2.44 22.91 28.89
C THR A 722 2.12 23.34 30.33
N PHE A 723 3.07 24.01 30.99
CA PHE A 723 2.91 24.60 32.31
C PHE A 723 3.08 26.13 32.22
N ASN A 724 2.18 26.88 32.86
CA ASN A 724 2.32 28.34 32.97
C ASN A 724 3.43 28.68 33.96
N LEU A 725 4.35 29.56 33.56
CA LEU A 725 5.39 30.10 34.44
C LEU A 725 4.97 31.44 35.05
N PHE A 726 4.77 32.46 34.22
CA PHE A 726 4.46 33.84 34.63
C PHE A 726 3.90 34.65 33.45
N ASP A 727 3.33 35.82 33.76
CA ASP A 727 2.86 36.77 32.76
C ASP A 727 3.93 37.86 32.51
N LEU A 728 4.26 38.12 31.25
CA LEU A 728 5.29 39.10 30.84
C LEU A 728 4.74 39.99 29.71
N PHE A 729 4.77 41.32 29.87
CA PHE A 729 4.25 42.30 28.91
C PHE A 729 2.79 42.06 28.42
N GLY A 730 1.98 41.34 29.21
CA GLY A 730 0.61 40.96 28.88
C GLY A 730 0.46 39.64 28.13
N PHE A 731 1.55 38.87 27.98
CA PHE A 731 1.58 37.52 27.40
C PHE A 731 1.83 36.48 28.50
N ARG A 732 1.24 35.29 28.40
CA ARG A 732 1.51 34.19 29.34
C ARG A 732 2.70 33.36 28.85
N VAL A 733 3.77 33.26 29.65
CA VAL A 733 4.93 32.43 29.34
C VAL A 733 4.70 31.00 29.84
N GLN A 734 4.87 30.02 28.96
CA GLN A 734 4.66 28.61 29.23
C GLN A 734 5.89 27.76 28.88
N ILE A 735 6.03 26.61 29.54
CA ILE A 735 7.04 25.60 29.24
C ILE A 735 6.37 24.28 28.90
N ASP A 736 6.75 23.66 27.79
CA ASP A 736 6.42 22.27 27.47
C ASP A 736 7.36 21.29 28.21
N VAL A 737 6.87 20.11 28.61
CA VAL A 737 7.69 19.07 29.29
C VAL A 737 8.99 18.77 28.55
N THR A 738 8.98 18.78 27.21
CA THR A 738 10.16 18.50 26.38
C THR A 738 11.29 19.53 26.57
N TRP A 739 10.97 20.74 27.04
CA TRP A 739 11.97 21.76 27.38
C TRP A 739 12.82 21.37 28.59
N LEU A 740 12.26 20.65 29.56
CA LEU A 740 13.02 20.21 30.75
C LEU A 740 14.14 19.24 30.35
N PHE A 741 13.91 18.43 29.32
CA PHE A 741 14.94 17.57 28.73
C PHE A 741 16.07 18.39 28.11
N LEU A 742 15.74 19.43 27.32
CA LEU A 742 16.74 20.34 26.75
C LEU A 742 17.53 21.04 27.86
N ALA A 743 16.85 21.57 28.87
CA ALA A 743 17.48 22.28 29.98
C ALA A 743 18.49 21.38 30.71
N LEU A 744 18.12 20.13 31.00
CA LEU A 744 19.03 19.15 31.62
C LEU A 744 20.24 18.86 30.73
N LEU A 745 20.01 18.64 29.44
CA LEU A 745 21.04 18.30 28.47
C LEU A 745 22.03 19.46 28.25
N VAL A 746 21.53 20.69 28.10
CA VAL A 746 22.37 21.90 27.95
C VAL A 746 23.13 22.17 29.24
N THR A 747 22.49 22.08 30.41
CA THR A 747 23.19 22.23 31.70
C THR A 747 24.30 21.19 31.85
N TRP A 748 24.06 19.93 31.49
CA TRP A 748 25.09 18.89 31.50
C TRP A 748 26.25 19.21 30.53
N SER A 749 25.94 19.58 29.29
CA SER A 749 26.93 19.94 28.27
C SER A 749 27.80 21.14 28.68
N LEU A 750 27.20 22.14 29.33
CA LEU A 750 27.92 23.31 29.82
C LEU A 750 28.83 22.97 31.01
N ALA A 751 28.34 22.14 31.93
CA ALA A 751 29.06 21.76 33.15
C ALA A 751 30.25 20.82 32.86
N VAL A 752 30.12 19.90 31.90
CA VAL A 752 31.14 18.86 31.61
C VAL A 752 32.03 19.25 30.43
N GLY A 753 31.52 19.97 29.44
CA GLY A 753 32.25 20.30 28.22
C GLY A 753 32.70 21.77 28.14
N PHE A 754 31.74 22.68 28.01
CA PHE A 754 32.01 24.07 27.60
C PHE A 754 32.81 24.88 28.64
N PHE A 755 32.34 24.95 29.89
CA PHE A 755 33.02 25.75 30.92
C PHE A 755 34.37 25.18 31.35
N PRO A 756 34.54 23.85 31.56
CA PRO A 756 35.84 23.27 31.86
C PRO A 756 36.90 23.51 30.77
N ALA A 757 36.49 23.54 29.50
CA ALA A 757 37.41 23.80 28.38
C ALA A 757 37.90 25.25 28.32
N LEU A 758 37.04 26.23 28.65
CA LEU A 758 37.38 27.66 28.57
C LEU A 758 37.98 28.23 29.86
N TYR A 759 37.57 27.71 31.02
CA TYR A 759 38.03 28.15 32.34
C TYR A 759 38.55 26.94 33.14
N PRO A 760 39.71 26.38 32.79
CA PRO A 760 40.24 25.19 33.44
C PRO A 760 40.63 25.45 34.90
N GLY A 761 40.48 24.44 35.77
CA GLY A 761 40.95 24.49 37.16
C GLY A 761 39.93 24.97 38.20
N LEU A 762 38.65 25.11 37.85
CA LEU A 762 37.58 25.39 38.81
C LEU A 762 36.98 24.08 39.37
N GLY A 763 36.35 24.16 40.55
CA GLY A 763 35.70 23.00 41.17
C GLY A 763 34.42 22.58 40.43
N GLN A 764 34.09 21.29 40.46
CA GLN A 764 32.91 20.73 39.78
C GLN A 764 31.59 21.40 40.21
N GLY A 765 31.46 21.79 41.49
CA GLY A 765 30.30 22.55 41.97
C GLY A 765 30.19 23.97 41.39
N VAL A 766 31.32 24.60 41.03
CA VAL A 766 31.34 25.90 40.35
C VAL A 766 30.94 25.76 38.90
N TYR A 767 31.40 24.71 38.19
CA TYR A 767 30.95 24.45 36.83
C TYR A 767 29.45 24.15 36.75
N LEU A 768 28.91 23.38 37.71
CA LEU A 768 27.47 23.12 37.77
C LEU A 768 26.67 24.40 38.03
N SER A 769 27.12 25.28 38.93
CA SER A 769 26.42 26.54 39.19
C SER A 769 26.49 27.49 37.98
N MET A 770 27.65 27.59 37.31
CA MET A 770 27.80 28.33 36.06
C MET A 770 26.86 27.78 34.97
N ALA A 771 26.74 26.46 34.84
CA ALA A 771 25.86 25.82 33.88
C ALA A 771 24.37 26.06 34.14
N ILE A 772 23.94 26.04 35.40
CA ILE A 772 22.56 26.35 35.79
C ILE A 772 22.25 27.83 35.49
N VAL A 773 23.12 28.74 35.92
CA VAL A 773 22.92 30.19 35.69
C VAL A 773 22.98 30.51 34.19
N GLY A 774 23.92 29.90 33.46
CA GLY A 774 24.02 30.01 32.00
C GLY A 774 22.76 29.51 31.29
N MET A 775 22.20 28.38 31.72
CA MET A 775 20.95 27.85 31.16
C MET A 775 19.75 28.75 31.45
N ILE A 776 19.63 29.30 32.67
CA ILE A 776 18.60 30.28 33.02
C ILE A 776 18.74 31.54 32.16
N GLY A 777 19.97 32.02 31.96
CA GLY A 777 20.25 33.17 31.10
C GLY A 777 19.92 32.91 29.62
N LEU A 778 20.21 31.72 29.11
CA LEU A 778 19.79 31.29 27.77
C LEU A 778 18.26 31.28 27.64
N ALA A 779 17.55 30.72 28.63
CA ALA A 779 16.09 30.71 28.65
C ALA A 779 15.52 32.14 28.67
N ALA A 780 16.10 33.04 29.48
CA ALA A 780 15.72 34.45 29.52
C ALA A 780 15.97 35.15 28.18
N SER A 781 17.12 34.90 27.54
CA SER A 781 17.44 35.42 26.21
C SER A 781 16.44 34.98 25.15
N LEU A 782 16.03 33.70 25.16
CA LEU A 782 15.02 33.17 24.24
C LEU A 782 13.63 33.79 24.50
N VAL A 783 13.22 33.94 25.78
CA VAL A 783 11.96 34.61 26.11
C VAL A 783 11.96 36.07 25.64
N LEU A 784 13.07 36.78 25.82
CA LEU A 784 13.20 38.17 25.36
C LEU A 784 13.24 38.28 23.83
N HIS A 785 13.87 37.33 23.14
CA HIS A 785 13.84 37.20 21.68
C HIS A 785 12.40 37.06 21.16
N GLU A 786 11.65 36.10 21.70
CA GLU A 786 10.23 35.89 21.34
C GLU A 786 9.35 37.08 21.75
N SER A 787 9.65 37.71 22.89
CA SER A 787 8.93 38.91 23.33
C SER A 787 9.13 40.07 22.36
N ALA A 788 10.29 40.20 21.72
CA ALA A 788 10.52 41.24 20.73
C ALA A 788 9.64 41.05 19.48
N HIS A 789 9.51 39.82 18.98
CA HIS A 789 8.54 39.49 17.93
C HIS A 789 7.11 39.85 18.38
N ALA A 790 6.77 39.51 19.63
CA ALA A 790 5.43 39.70 20.15
C ALA A 790 5.05 41.19 20.34
N LEU A 791 5.99 42.00 20.82
CA LEU A 791 5.80 43.44 20.99
C LEU A 791 5.61 44.15 19.64
N VAL A 792 6.40 43.79 18.63
CA VAL A 792 6.23 44.35 17.28
C VAL A 792 4.92 43.89 16.65
N ALA A 793 4.55 42.60 16.78
CA ALA A 793 3.27 42.10 16.29
C ALA A 793 2.07 42.83 16.91
N ARG A 794 2.12 43.09 18.22
CA ARG A 794 1.09 43.85 18.94
C ARG A 794 0.95 45.29 18.46
N ALA A 795 2.06 45.94 18.11
CA ALA A 795 2.04 47.29 17.53
C ALA A 795 1.30 47.34 16.17
N TYR A 796 1.24 46.21 15.46
CA TYR A 796 0.49 46.05 14.22
C TYR A 796 -0.90 45.41 14.40
N GLY A 797 -1.42 45.34 15.65
CA GLY A 797 -2.78 44.87 15.93
C GLY A 797 -2.96 43.35 15.92
N LEU A 798 -1.87 42.57 16.03
CA LEU A 798 -1.92 41.11 16.13
C LEU A 798 -1.83 40.70 17.61
N PRO A 799 -2.93 40.29 18.26
CA PRO A 799 -2.89 39.84 19.65
C PRO A 799 -2.17 38.49 19.77
N ILE A 800 -1.28 38.40 20.76
CA ILE A 800 -0.58 37.17 21.15
C ILE A 800 -1.02 36.84 22.57
N LYS A 801 -1.33 35.57 22.84
CA LYS A 801 -1.78 35.12 24.17
C LYS A 801 -0.70 34.38 24.96
N TYR A 802 0.15 33.62 24.27
CA TYR A 802 1.10 32.70 24.89
C TYR A 802 2.47 32.74 24.19
N ILE A 803 3.54 32.64 24.98
CA ILE A 803 4.90 32.32 24.52
C ILE A 803 5.25 30.96 25.12
N THR A 804 5.47 29.95 24.28
CA THR A 804 5.77 28.58 24.76
C THR A 804 7.20 28.20 24.44
N LEU A 805 7.95 27.78 25.45
CA LEU A 805 9.28 27.18 25.28
C LEU A 805 9.15 25.66 25.13
N PHE A 806 9.75 25.10 24.10
CA PHE A 806 9.76 23.67 23.77
C PHE A 806 11.15 23.25 23.25
N ILE A 807 11.44 21.96 23.17
CA ILE A 807 12.80 21.42 22.94
C ILE A 807 13.61 22.02 21.77
N PHE A 808 13.00 22.68 20.78
CA PHE A 808 13.70 23.33 19.67
C PHE A 808 13.64 24.87 19.65
N GLY A 809 13.07 25.53 20.68
CA GLY A 809 13.05 26.98 20.81
C GLY A 809 11.87 27.56 21.60
N GLY A 810 11.69 28.87 21.51
CA GLY A 810 10.45 29.54 21.91
C GLY A 810 9.57 29.76 20.68
N VAL A 811 8.25 29.59 20.81
CA VAL A 811 7.29 29.97 19.77
C VAL A 811 6.25 30.90 20.37
N ALA A 812 6.14 32.10 19.82
CA ALA A 812 5.01 32.99 20.04
C ALA A 812 3.80 32.54 19.20
N GLN A 813 2.70 32.19 19.85
CA GLN A 813 1.48 31.77 19.15
C GLN A 813 0.69 32.98 18.65
N LEU A 814 0.76 33.23 17.35
CA LEU A 814 0.02 34.29 16.66
C LEU A 814 -1.42 33.84 16.37
N GLU A 815 -2.42 34.66 16.71
CA GLU A 815 -3.83 34.33 16.41
C GLU A 815 -4.20 34.46 14.93
N ARG A 816 -3.45 35.27 14.18
CA ARG A 816 -3.64 35.53 12.74
C ARG A 816 -2.30 35.81 12.07
N GLU A 817 -2.19 35.48 10.78
CA GLU A 817 -1.01 35.80 9.99
C GLU A 817 -0.84 37.31 9.75
N PRO A 818 0.40 37.80 9.53
CA PRO A 818 0.65 39.19 9.19
C PRO A 818 -0.04 39.58 7.87
N GLN A 819 -0.81 40.67 7.88
CA GLN A 819 -1.56 41.10 6.71
C GLN A 819 -0.73 41.88 5.67
N THR A 820 0.51 42.24 5.98
CA THR A 820 1.38 43.00 5.06
C THR A 820 2.83 42.51 5.10
N ALA A 821 3.53 42.58 3.96
CA ALA A 821 4.95 42.27 3.87
C ALA A 821 5.81 43.11 4.84
N LYS A 822 5.45 44.38 5.05
CA LYS A 822 6.17 45.27 5.96
C LYS A 822 6.06 44.84 7.43
N SER A 823 4.86 44.48 7.87
CA SER A 823 4.66 44.03 9.26
C SER A 823 5.33 42.69 9.51
N GLU A 824 5.37 41.80 8.53
CA GLU A 824 6.12 40.55 8.62
C GLU A 824 7.63 40.77 8.69
N PHE A 825 8.19 41.62 7.82
CA PHE A 825 9.63 41.90 7.78
C PHE A 825 10.13 42.53 9.09
N LEU A 826 9.42 43.53 9.61
CA LEU A 826 9.77 44.18 10.88
C LEU A 826 9.63 43.24 12.06
N MET A 827 8.62 42.37 12.06
CA MET A 827 8.47 41.34 13.08
C MET A 827 9.63 40.35 13.02
N ALA A 828 9.99 39.84 11.84
CA ALA A 828 11.07 38.87 11.67
C ALA A 828 12.43 39.40 12.16
N ILE A 829 12.75 40.67 11.94
CA ILE A 829 14.03 41.24 12.38
C ILE A 829 14.05 41.55 13.89
N ALA A 830 12.89 41.68 14.54
CA ALA A 830 12.79 42.13 15.93
C ALA A 830 13.51 41.20 16.94
N GLY A 831 13.31 39.88 16.84
CA GLY A 831 13.97 38.89 17.70
C GLY A 831 15.50 38.91 17.54
N PRO A 832 16.04 38.76 16.33
CA PRO A 832 17.48 38.87 16.07
C PRO A 832 18.09 40.19 16.53
N ALA A 833 17.41 41.32 16.32
CA ALA A 833 17.86 42.62 16.83
C ALA A 833 17.95 42.64 18.37
N MET A 834 16.97 42.05 19.06
CA MET A 834 16.99 41.90 20.52
C MET A 834 18.13 40.99 20.98
N SER A 835 18.37 39.86 20.31
CA SER A 835 19.51 38.98 20.60
C SER A 835 20.85 39.69 20.41
N LEU A 836 21.02 40.50 19.35
CA LEU A 836 22.24 41.28 19.15
C LEU A 836 22.42 42.37 20.22
N ALA A 837 21.33 43.01 20.66
CA ALA A 837 21.37 43.97 21.77
C ALA A 837 21.77 43.31 23.10
N LEU A 838 21.23 42.12 23.38
CA LEU A 838 21.61 41.32 24.55
C LEU A 838 23.07 40.85 24.46
N ALA A 839 23.54 40.42 23.28
CA ALA A 839 24.93 40.08 23.06
C ALA A 839 25.85 41.27 23.38
N LEU A 840 25.53 42.47 22.89
CA LEU A 840 26.28 43.69 23.19
C LEU A 840 26.30 44.01 24.70
N LEU A 841 25.15 43.88 25.37
CA LEU A 841 25.05 44.12 26.81
C LEU A 841 25.89 43.11 27.63
N CYS A 842 25.82 41.82 27.29
CA CYS A 842 26.63 40.78 27.91
C CYS A 842 28.12 40.95 27.62
N TYR A 843 28.49 41.42 26.43
CA TYR A 843 29.88 41.74 26.07
C TYR A 843 30.45 42.88 26.91
N LEU A 844 29.70 43.98 27.05
CA LEU A 844 30.10 45.09 27.91
C LEU A 844 30.20 44.67 29.39
N GLY A 845 29.26 43.85 29.85
CA GLY A 845 29.29 43.27 31.20
C GLY A 845 30.49 42.35 31.41
N TRP A 846 30.81 41.51 30.42
CA TRP A 846 31.96 40.60 30.48
C TRP A 846 33.29 41.36 30.59
N ILE A 847 33.53 42.34 29.72
CA ILE A 847 34.76 43.14 29.76
C ILE A 847 34.86 43.95 31.05
N GLY A 848 33.74 44.52 31.52
CA GLY A 848 33.71 45.24 32.80
C GLY A 848 34.01 44.33 34.00
N ALA A 849 33.47 43.10 33.99
CA ALA A 849 33.73 42.10 35.04
C ALA A 849 35.18 41.62 35.03
N ASP A 850 35.75 41.41 33.84
CA ASP A 850 37.14 40.99 33.65
C ASP A 850 38.12 42.08 34.09
N ALA A 851 37.90 43.32 33.64
CA ALA A 851 38.71 44.48 34.04
C ALA A 851 38.60 44.81 35.55
N GLY A 852 37.45 44.49 36.16
CA GLY A 852 37.21 44.65 37.60
C GLY A 852 37.72 43.49 38.47
N GLY A 853 38.29 42.44 37.89
CA GLY A 853 38.81 41.27 38.62
C GLY A 853 37.74 40.44 39.34
N LEU A 854 36.51 40.40 38.81
CA LEU A 854 35.43 39.62 39.40
C LEU A 854 35.67 38.11 39.27
N PRO A 855 35.00 37.27 40.11
CA PRO A 855 35.21 35.82 40.10
C PRO A 855 34.98 35.20 38.71
N ALA A 856 35.86 34.26 38.33
CA ALA A 856 35.84 33.58 37.03
C ALA A 856 34.49 32.93 36.70
N GLY A 857 33.72 32.52 37.71
CA GLY A 857 32.37 32.00 37.52
C GLY A 857 31.40 33.02 36.91
N LEU A 858 31.43 34.27 37.38
CA LEU A 858 30.57 35.34 36.85
C LEU A 858 31.03 35.78 35.46
N THR A 859 32.33 36.00 35.31
CA THR A 859 32.95 36.41 34.04
C THR A 859 32.69 35.36 32.94
N GLY A 860 32.80 34.07 33.27
CA GLY A 860 32.53 32.97 32.33
C GLY A 860 31.07 32.86 31.90
N VAL A 861 30.11 33.08 32.81
CA VAL A 861 28.68 33.08 32.44
C VAL A 861 28.34 34.26 31.53
N LEU A 862 28.87 35.46 31.79
CA LEU A 862 28.66 36.64 30.93
C LEU A 862 29.26 36.42 29.53
N HIS A 863 30.44 35.82 29.45
CA HIS A 863 31.07 35.44 28.20
C HIS A 863 30.23 34.42 27.41
N TYR A 864 29.72 33.39 28.08
CA TYR A 864 28.80 32.42 27.47
C TYR A 864 27.53 33.09 26.92
N LEU A 865 26.90 33.97 27.72
CA LEU A 865 25.70 34.68 27.30
C LEU A 865 25.95 35.61 26.10
N PHE A 866 27.12 36.24 26.02
CA PHE A 866 27.53 36.98 24.83
C PHE A 866 27.58 36.08 23.59
N ILE A 867 28.32 34.96 23.65
CA ILE A 867 28.49 34.05 22.52
C ILE A 867 27.13 33.49 22.07
N ILE A 868 26.33 33.00 23.02
CA ILE A 868 25.07 32.33 22.67
C ILE A 868 24.03 33.29 22.09
N ASN A 869 23.99 34.55 22.55
CA ASN A 869 23.09 35.56 21.97
C ASN A 869 23.56 36.01 20.58
N LEU A 870 24.87 36.06 20.33
CA LEU A 870 25.42 36.31 18.99
C LEU A 870 25.07 35.17 18.04
N LEU A 871 25.23 33.91 18.48
CA LEU A 871 24.83 32.73 17.73
C LEU A 871 23.32 32.68 17.49
N LEU A 872 22.50 32.98 18.51
CA LEU A 872 21.04 32.99 18.40
C LEU A 872 20.55 34.03 17.38
N GLY A 873 21.10 35.25 17.40
CA GLY A 873 20.79 36.29 16.43
C GLY A 873 21.28 35.95 15.02
N GLY A 874 22.52 35.48 14.89
CA GLY A 874 23.13 35.14 13.60
C GLY A 874 22.48 33.93 12.93
N PHE A 875 22.24 32.86 13.68
CA PHE A 875 21.58 31.66 13.17
C PHE A 875 20.14 31.96 12.73
N ASN A 876 19.38 32.72 13.52
CA ASN A 876 18.02 33.12 13.12
C ASN A 876 18.00 34.07 11.92
N MET A 877 19.10 34.76 11.56
CA MET A 877 19.17 35.59 10.36
C MET A 877 19.55 34.83 9.08
N ILE A 878 19.79 33.52 9.15
CA ILE A 878 19.99 32.69 7.96
C ILE A 878 18.72 32.73 7.10
N PRO A 879 18.81 32.91 5.77
CA PRO A 879 17.67 33.00 4.85
C PRO A 879 17.01 31.63 4.58
N ALA A 880 16.70 30.89 5.64
CA ALA A 880 16.17 29.54 5.65
C ALA A 880 14.89 29.50 6.49
N PHE A 881 13.75 29.27 5.87
CA PHE A 881 12.48 29.17 6.59
C PHE A 881 12.43 27.86 7.42
N PRO A 882 11.92 27.83 8.66
CA PRO A 882 11.11 28.85 9.36
C PRO A 882 11.90 29.88 10.19
N LEU A 883 13.23 29.92 10.09
CA LEU A 883 14.04 30.91 10.81
C LEU A 883 13.62 32.34 10.41
N ASP A 884 13.90 33.30 11.28
CA ASP A 884 13.50 34.69 11.05
C ASP A 884 14.06 35.29 9.77
N GLY A 885 15.27 34.92 9.34
CA GLY A 885 15.86 35.33 8.07
C GLY A 885 15.10 34.73 6.88
N GLY A 886 14.56 33.51 7.03
CA GLY A 886 13.63 32.92 6.09
C GLY A 886 12.30 33.67 6.03
N ARG A 887 11.78 34.14 7.17
CA ARG A 887 10.56 34.98 7.25
C ARG A 887 10.81 36.38 6.67
N ALA A 888 11.97 36.96 6.92
CA ALA A 888 12.38 38.24 6.32
C ALA A 888 12.55 38.11 4.79
N LEU A 889 13.16 37.01 4.32
CA LEU A 889 13.23 36.69 2.88
C LEU A 889 11.84 36.55 2.28
N ARG A 890 10.95 35.78 2.93
CA ARG A 890 9.55 35.62 2.51
C ARG A 890 8.84 36.97 2.41
N ALA A 891 8.97 37.81 3.42
CA ALA A 891 8.39 39.14 3.44
C ALA A 891 8.94 40.04 2.31
N ALA A 892 10.26 40.01 2.05
CA ALA A 892 10.87 40.77 0.96
C ALA A 892 10.38 40.30 -0.42
N LEU A 893 10.34 38.98 -0.65
CA LEU A 893 9.84 38.38 -1.88
C LEU A 893 8.35 38.67 -2.10
N TRP A 894 7.54 38.61 -1.03
CA TRP A 894 6.13 38.96 -1.06
C TRP A 894 5.93 40.44 -1.39
N GLY A 895 6.68 41.35 -0.76
CA GLY A 895 6.63 42.78 -1.04
C GLY A 895 7.06 43.14 -2.46
N TRP A 896 7.97 42.35 -3.05
CA TRP A 896 8.44 42.56 -4.43
C TRP A 896 7.43 42.11 -5.49
N ARG A 897 6.86 40.91 -5.34
CA ARG A 897 6.03 40.26 -6.39
C ARG A 897 4.51 40.32 -6.10
N GLY A 898 4.11 40.68 -4.88
CA GLY A 898 2.71 40.68 -4.45
C GLY A 898 2.11 39.29 -4.22
N ASP A 899 2.89 38.22 -4.36
CA ASP A 899 2.44 36.83 -4.25
C ASP A 899 3.05 36.14 -3.02
N LEU A 900 2.21 35.99 -1.98
CA LEU A 900 2.56 35.35 -0.72
C LEU A 900 2.86 33.85 -0.89
N LEU A 901 2.08 33.13 -1.71
CA LEU A 901 2.24 31.67 -1.86
C LEU A 901 3.56 31.35 -2.56
N TRP A 902 3.90 32.12 -3.59
CA TRP A 902 5.18 32.02 -4.26
C TRP A 902 6.34 32.36 -3.32
N ALA A 903 6.21 33.43 -2.54
CA ALA A 903 7.23 33.83 -1.56
C ALA A 903 7.44 32.76 -0.48
N THR A 904 6.36 32.18 0.06
CA THR A 904 6.41 31.07 1.03
C THR A 904 7.05 29.83 0.40
N LYS A 905 6.72 29.48 -0.85
CA LYS A 905 7.32 28.34 -1.56
C LYS A 905 8.83 28.48 -1.67
N ILE A 906 9.33 29.66 -2.07
CA ILE A 906 10.77 29.91 -2.18
C ILE A 906 11.44 29.86 -0.81
N ALA A 907 10.89 30.55 0.19
CA ALA A 907 11.46 30.57 1.53
C ALA A 907 11.50 29.18 2.18
N ALA A 908 10.44 28.37 2.01
CA ALA A 908 10.40 26.97 2.46
C ALA A 908 11.40 26.08 1.72
N THR A 909 11.63 26.35 0.42
CA THR A 909 12.64 25.64 -0.38
C THR A 909 14.05 25.96 0.10
N THR A 910 14.39 27.23 0.36
CA THR A 910 15.71 27.59 0.92
C THR A 910 15.91 27.00 2.30
N GLY A 911 14.85 26.95 3.12
CA GLY A 911 14.82 26.21 4.40
C GLY A 911 15.14 24.73 4.26
N THR A 912 14.50 24.07 3.28
CA THR A 912 14.70 22.64 3.00
C THR A 912 16.12 22.34 2.49
N LEU A 913 16.68 23.20 1.64
CA LEU A 913 18.07 23.06 1.18
C LEU A 913 19.07 23.24 2.33
N PHE A 914 18.86 24.23 3.19
CA PHE A 914 19.68 24.44 4.37
C PHE A 914 19.60 23.26 5.36
N ALA A 915 18.41 22.69 5.54
CA ALA A 915 18.22 21.48 6.32
C ALA A 915 19.05 20.29 5.81
N TYR A 916 19.04 20.03 4.50
CA TYR A 916 19.86 18.97 3.90
C TYR A 916 21.36 19.23 4.06
N PHE A 917 21.78 20.50 3.95
CA PHE A 917 23.16 20.88 4.24
C PHE A 917 23.57 20.54 5.69
N LEU A 918 22.73 20.88 6.68
CA LEU A 918 23.00 20.54 8.09
C LEU A 918 23.02 19.02 8.34
N ILE A 919 22.13 18.27 7.70
CA ILE A 919 22.12 16.79 7.78
C ILE A 919 23.42 16.21 7.23
N ALA A 920 23.83 16.63 6.04
CA ALA A 920 25.06 16.16 5.41
C ALA A 920 26.31 16.54 6.24
N LEU A 921 26.36 17.77 6.75
CA LEU A 921 27.43 18.22 7.63
C LEU A 921 27.47 17.46 8.96
N GLY A 922 26.30 17.13 9.53
CA GLY A 922 26.18 16.33 10.74
C GLY A 922 26.72 14.92 10.57
N ILE A 923 26.35 14.26 9.46
CA ILE A 923 26.90 12.94 9.09
C ILE A 923 28.42 13.03 8.92
N LEU A 924 28.92 14.05 8.21
CA LEU A 924 30.34 14.25 7.97
C LEU A 924 31.12 14.41 9.29
N ARG A 925 30.64 15.25 10.22
CA ARG A 925 31.27 15.44 11.53
C ARG A 925 31.28 14.19 12.38
N ALA A 926 30.19 13.41 12.34
CA ALA A 926 30.13 12.13 13.05
C ALA A 926 31.16 11.13 12.50
N VAL A 927 31.37 11.10 11.17
CA VAL A 927 32.39 10.27 10.51
C VAL A 927 33.81 10.70 10.88
N TYR A 928 34.07 12.01 11.05
CA TYR A 928 35.38 12.54 11.46
C TYR A 928 35.61 12.58 12.99
N GLY A 929 34.80 11.85 13.77
CA GLY A 929 35.02 11.64 15.20
C GLY A 929 34.32 12.63 16.15
N ASP A 930 33.61 13.64 15.62
CA ASP A 930 32.75 14.54 16.40
C ASP A 930 31.29 14.04 16.37
N ILE A 931 31.06 12.91 17.03
CA ILE A 931 29.75 12.23 17.05
C ILE A 931 28.68 13.12 17.69
N VAL A 932 29.01 13.76 18.81
CA VAL A 932 28.04 14.59 19.56
C VAL A 932 27.63 15.81 18.73
N GLY A 933 28.58 16.54 18.16
CA GLY A 933 28.29 17.67 17.27
C GLY A 933 27.58 17.23 15.98
N GLY A 934 27.96 16.07 15.44
CA GLY A 934 27.34 15.48 14.26
C GLY A 934 25.86 15.12 14.45
N VAL A 935 25.53 14.45 15.55
CA VAL A 935 24.14 14.11 15.93
C VAL A 935 23.30 15.38 16.11
N TRP A 936 23.83 16.42 16.77
CA TRP A 936 23.11 17.67 16.94
C TRP A 936 22.79 18.37 15.60
N MET A 937 23.77 18.49 14.71
CA MET A 937 23.55 19.08 13.38
C MET A 937 22.54 18.28 12.56
N PHE A 938 22.60 16.96 12.65
CA PHE A 938 21.65 16.06 11.99
C PHE A 938 20.22 16.27 12.50
N LEU A 939 20.02 16.32 13.83
CA LEU A 939 18.71 16.53 14.45
C LEU A 939 18.14 17.92 14.14
N ILE A 940 18.97 18.98 14.19
CA ILE A 940 18.56 20.34 13.81
C ILE A 940 18.16 20.36 12.33
N GLY A 941 18.91 19.71 11.45
CA GLY A 941 18.58 19.62 10.04
C GLY A 941 17.24 18.90 9.78
N LEU A 942 16.97 17.78 10.45
CA LEU A 942 15.66 17.11 10.38
C LEU A 942 14.51 18.02 10.85
N PHE A 943 14.73 18.75 11.94
CA PHE A 943 13.74 19.69 12.48
C PHE A 943 13.46 20.84 11.49
N VAL A 944 14.50 21.50 10.97
CA VAL A 944 14.34 22.59 9.99
C VAL A 944 13.60 22.09 8.75
N ARG A 945 13.86 20.86 8.29
CA ARG A 945 13.13 20.25 7.17
C ARG A 945 11.64 20.10 7.47
N ALA A 946 11.32 19.48 8.62
CA ALA A 946 9.95 19.23 9.04
C ALA A 946 9.17 20.54 9.22
N ALA A 947 9.79 21.55 9.83
CA ALA A 947 9.16 22.83 10.07
C ALA A 947 8.97 23.65 8.77
N ALA A 948 9.94 23.63 7.85
CA ALA A 948 9.82 24.26 6.53
C ALA A 948 8.64 23.70 5.72
N GLN A 949 8.48 22.38 5.71
CA GLN A 949 7.37 21.70 5.03
C GLN A 949 6.02 21.94 5.74
N GLY A 950 6.02 21.92 7.08
CA GLY A 950 4.83 22.14 7.89
C GLY A 950 4.21 23.51 7.63
N SER A 951 5.00 24.57 7.67
CA SER A 951 4.46 25.93 7.47
C SER A 951 4.05 26.23 6.04
N TYR A 952 4.68 25.63 5.01
CA TYR A 952 4.18 25.77 3.63
C TYR A 952 2.79 25.17 3.49
N THR A 953 2.59 23.98 4.08
CA THR A 953 1.30 23.28 4.10
C THR A 953 0.25 24.08 4.88
N GLU A 954 0.65 24.73 5.99
CA GLU A 954 -0.21 25.58 6.80
C GLU A 954 -0.73 26.80 6.03
N VAL A 955 0.16 27.56 5.37
CA VAL A 955 -0.23 28.75 4.57
C VAL A 955 -1.17 28.35 3.43
N ILE A 956 -0.88 27.24 2.74
CA ILE A 956 -1.77 26.73 1.68
C ILE A 956 -3.13 26.35 2.25
N THR A 957 -3.14 25.62 3.37
CA THR A 957 -4.38 25.17 4.02
C THR A 957 -5.23 26.37 4.44
N HIS A 958 -4.64 27.39 5.05
CA HIS A 958 -5.36 28.61 5.43
C HIS A 958 -5.94 29.33 4.19
N ARG A 959 -5.12 29.54 3.15
CA ARG A 959 -5.55 30.15 1.87
C ARG A 959 -6.66 29.39 1.15
N LEU A 960 -6.64 28.06 1.21
CA LEU A 960 -7.63 27.22 0.55
C LEU A 960 -8.99 27.22 1.26
N LEU A 961 -8.99 27.55 2.54
CA LEU A 961 -10.16 27.56 3.41
C LEU A 961 -10.73 28.96 3.60
N ASP A 962 -9.89 29.99 3.54
CA ASP A 962 -10.30 31.39 3.47
C ASP A 962 -11.22 31.60 2.25
N GLU A 963 -12.26 32.41 2.44
CA GLU A 963 -13.24 32.79 1.41
C GLU A 963 -14.18 31.69 0.90
N VAL A 964 -14.08 30.45 1.40
CA VAL A 964 -15.05 29.40 1.08
C VAL A 964 -16.21 29.47 2.09
N PRO A 965 -17.43 29.84 1.67
CA PRO A 965 -18.55 29.96 2.59
C PRO A 965 -19.03 28.56 3.04
N VAL A 966 -19.39 28.43 4.32
CA VAL A 966 -19.92 27.18 4.90
C VAL A 966 -21.22 26.76 4.21
N THR A 967 -21.96 27.71 3.64
CA THR A 967 -23.20 27.45 2.87
C THR A 967 -22.99 26.55 1.65
N ARG A 968 -21.76 26.46 1.12
CA ARG A 968 -21.43 25.53 0.03
C ARG A 968 -21.57 24.06 0.43
N PHE A 969 -21.46 23.77 1.72
CA PHE A 969 -21.49 22.42 2.30
C PHE A 969 -22.81 22.11 2.99
N LEU A 970 -23.80 23.00 2.88
CA LEU A 970 -25.17 22.71 3.31
C LEU A 970 -25.83 21.84 2.23
N HIS A 971 -25.89 20.54 2.47
CA HIS A 971 -26.58 19.59 1.61
C HIS A 971 -27.81 19.04 2.32
N GLU A 972 -28.97 19.17 1.66
CA GLU A 972 -30.29 18.74 2.15
C GLU A 972 -30.72 19.36 3.50
N PRO A 973 -32.02 19.49 3.79
CA PRO A 973 -32.44 19.97 5.10
C PRO A 973 -32.01 18.96 6.16
N ALA A 974 -31.13 19.38 7.07
CA ALA A 974 -30.68 18.55 8.18
C ALA A 974 -31.90 18.05 8.97
N VAL A 975 -32.04 16.73 9.10
CA VAL A 975 -33.17 16.12 9.81
C VAL A 975 -33.11 16.54 11.27
N SER A 976 -34.02 17.42 11.66
CA SER A 976 -34.14 17.94 13.01
C SER A 976 -35.19 17.17 13.79
N VAL A 977 -34.99 17.09 15.11
CA VAL A 977 -35.81 16.30 16.02
C VAL A 977 -36.59 17.25 16.94
N PRO A 978 -37.91 17.08 17.11
CA PRO A 978 -38.66 17.89 18.06
C PRO A 978 -38.22 17.61 19.51
N SER A 979 -38.04 18.65 20.31
CA SER A 979 -37.56 18.54 21.70
C SER A 979 -38.46 17.70 22.62
N GLN A 980 -39.76 17.64 22.33
CA GLN A 980 -40.79 17.05 23.21
C GLN A 980 -41.08 15.57 22.95
N ILE A 981 -40.52 14.95 21.91
CA ILE A 981 -40.78 13.52 21.64
C ILE A 981 -40.08 12.64 22.69
N SER A 982 -40.64 11.44 22.90
CA SER A 982 -40.00 10.46 23.79
C SER A 982 -38.69 9.94 23.17
N LEU A 983 -37.79 9.40 24.00
CA LEU A 983 -36.57 8.78 23.47
C LEU A 983 -36.87 7.51 22.66
N ASP A 984 -37.98 6.83 22.93
CA ASP A 984 -38.44 5.66 22.17
C ASP A 984 -38.83 6.08 20.74
N ASP A 985 -39.67 7.12 20.61
CA ASP A 985 -40.07 7.67 19.31
C ASP A 985 -38.88 8.28 18.56
N PHE A 986 -37.98 8.97 19.27
CA PHE A 986 -36.72 9.45 18.67
C PHE A 986 -35.91 8.31 18.04
N VAL A 987 -35.77 7.18 18.74
CA VAL A 987 -35.01 6.04 18.20
C VAL A 987 -35.73 5.39 17.04
N HIS A 988 -37.03 5.17 17.16
CA HIS A 988 -37.82 4.48 16.14
C HIS A 988 -37.95 5.31 14.86
N ASP A 989 -38.36 6.58 15.00
CA ASP A 989 -38.77 7.43 13.89
C ASP A 989 -37.60 8.21 13.27
N TYR A 990 -36.50 8.40 14.01
CA TYR A 990 -35.34 9.16 13.51
C TYR A 990 -34.08 8.32 13.45
N VAL A 991 -33.70 7.60 14.52
CA VAL A 991 -32.41 6.88 14.57
C VAL A 991 -32.40 5.63 13.68
N TYR A 992 -33.39 4.75 13.78
CA TYR A 992 -33.52 3.60 12.87
C TYR A 992 -33.89 4.02 11.45
N ASP A 993 -34.46 5.21 11.33
CA ASP A 993 -34.82 5.79 10.07
C ASP A 993 -33.52 6.32 9.41
N THR A 994 -33.06 7.50 9.77
CA THR A 994 -31.91 8.16 9.12
C THR A 994 -30.53 7.50 9.39
N HIS A 995 -30.41 6.64 10.40
CA HIS A 995 -29.16 6.03 10.87
C HIS A 995 -28.05 7.04 11.21
N ALA A 996 -28.38 8.32 11.38
CA ALA A 996 -27.40 9.38 11.64
C ALA A 996 -26.94 9.36 13.11
N ASP A 997 -25.71 9.81 13.36
CA ASP A 997 -25.15 9.85 14.70
C ASP A 997 -25.42 11.18 15.43
N PHE A 998 -25.84 12.22 14.70
CA PHE A 998 -26.05 13.58 15.19
C PHE A 998 -27.35 14.18 14.66
N TYR A 999 -28.13 14.81 15.57
CA TYR A 999 -29.40 15.43 15.26
C TYR A 999 -29.53 16.82 15.91
N PRO A 1000 -29.82 17.87 15.13
CA PRO A 1000 -30.28 19.15 15.67
C PRO A 1000 -31.64 18.97 16.37
N VAL A 1001 -31.80 19.54 17.56
CA VAL A 1001 -33.06 19.50 18.30
C VAL A 1001 -33.75 20.85 18.17
N VAL A 1002 -35.01 20.82 17.74
CA VAL A 1002 -35.83 22.01 17.50
C VAL A 1002 -37.10 22.02 18.35
N GLU A 1003 -37.61 23.21 18.62
CA GLU A 1003 -38.93 23.44 19.19
C GLU A 1003 -39.71 24.34 18.23
N GLY A 1004 -40.59 23.73 17.43
CA GLY A 1004 -41.14 24.40 16.24
C GLY A 1004 -40.05 24.62 15.18
N GLU A 1005 -39.84 25.88 14.78
CA GLU A 1005 -38.74 26.26 13.87
C GLU A 1005 -37.46 26.71 14.60
N ARG A 1006 -37.48 26.76 15.94
CA ARG A 1006 -36.36 27.27 16.74
C ARG A 1006 -35.39 26.15 17.12
N LEU A 1007 -34.11 26.30 16.82
CA LEU A 1007 -33.02 25.43 17.25
C LEU A 1007 -32.78 25.61 18.75
N VAL A 1008 -32.89 24.54 19.52
CA VAL A 1008 -32.76 24.55 20.99
C VAL A 1008 -31.59 23.71 21.51
N GLY A 1009 -31.03 22.83 20.69
CA GLY A 1009 -29.88 22.01 21.06
C GLY A 1009 -29.50 20.97 20.02
N SER A 1010 -28.81 19.92 20.46
CA SER A 1010 -28.48 18.75 19.64
C SER A 1010 -28.49 17.47 20.47
N ILE A 1011 -28.79 16.35 19.84
CA ILE A 1011 -28.74 15.02 20.45
C ILE A 1011 -28.02 14.04 19.52
N ALA A 1012 -27.15 13.21 20.09
CA ALA A 1012 -26.43 12.16 19.39
C ALA A 1012 -26.91 10.78 19.85
N ALA A 1013 -26.95 9.79 18.94
CA ALA A 1013 -27.43 8.44 19.25
C ALA A 1013 -26.66 7.80 20.43
N ARG A 1014 -25.37 8.13 20.59
CA ARG A 1014 -24.55 7.68 21.73
C ARG A 1014 -25.03 8.18 23.10
N GLN A 1015 -25.72 9.31 23.19
CA GLN A 1015 -26.24 9.84 24.45
C GLN A 1015 -27.36 8.94 25.03
N LEU A 1016 -28.03 8.16 24.17
CA LEU A 1016 -29.04 7.18 24.58
C LEU A 1016 -28.47 6.06 25.45
N ARG A 1017 -27.16 5.76 25.33
CA ARG A 1017 -26.48 4.75 26.17
C ARG A 1017 -26.49 5.12 27.65
N ARG A 1018 -26.70 6.40 27.98
CA ARG A 1018 -26.74 6.90 29.36
C ARG A 1018 -28.13 6.78 29.99
N VAL A 1019 -29.16 6.47 29.21
CA VAL A 1019 -30.53 6.33 29.70
C VAL A 1019 -30.94 4.86 29.65
N PRO A 1020 -31.32 4.23 30.79
CA PRO A 1020 -31.85 2.87 30.81
C PRO A 1020 -33.09 2.71 29.92
N ARG A 1021 -33.18 1.60 29.17
CA ARG A 1021 -34.22 1.38 28.14
C ARG A 1021 -35.66 1.44 28.68
N ASN A 1022 -35.87 1.08 29.95
CA ASN A 1022 -37.18 1.17 30.60
C ASN A 1022 -37.68 2.61 30.81
N ARG A 1023 -36.79 3.61 30.73
CA ARG A 1023 -37.14 5.04 30.85
C ARG A 1023 -37.37 5.74 29.52
N TRP A 1024 -37.13 5.07 28.39
CA TRP A 1024 -37.19 5.70 27.07
C TRP A 1024 -38.59 6.16 26.69
N ARG A 1025 -39.63 5.46 27.18
CA ARG A 1025 -41.03 5.85 26.99
C ARG A 1025 -41.46 7.05 27.85
N SER A 1026 -40.75 7.32 28.93
CA SER A 1026 -41.11 8.37 29.91
C SER A 1026 -40.23 9.61 29.84
N GLN A 1027 -39.01 9.51 29.29
CA GLN A 1027 -38.09 10.64 29.12
C GLN A 1027 -38.18 11.20 27.71
N ARG A 1028 -38.02 12.53 27.60
CA ARG A 1028 -38.07 13.25 26.33
C ARG A 1028 -36.67 13.59 25.84
N VAL A 1029 -36.55 13.90 24.55
CA VAL A 1029 -35.29 14.33 23.92
C VAL A 1029 -34.71 15.56 24.64
N VAL A 1030 -35.54 16.53 25.04
CA VAL A 1030 -35.13 17.72 25.80
C VAL A 1030 -34.43 17.41 27.12
N ASP A 1031 -34.75 16.28 27.75
CA ASP A 1031 -34.20 15.88 29.05
C ASP A 1031 -32.76 15.30 28.91
N VAL A 1032 -32.34 14.96 27.70
CA VAL A 1032 -31.07 14.26 27.41
C VAL A 1032 -30.17 15.01 26.43
N MET A 1033 -30.74 15.91 25.62
CA MET A 1033 -30.02 16.69 24.62
C MET A 1033 -28.92 17.55 25.23
N THR A 1034 -27.94 17.92 24.41
CA THR A 1034 -27.02 19.01 24.76
C THR A 1034 -27.66 20.34 24.35
N PRO A 1035 -27.83 21.30 25.29
CA PRO A 1035 -28.37 22.62 24.97
C PRO A 1035 -27.52 23.38 23.94
N LEU A 1036 -28.17 24.28 23.20
CA LEU A 1036 -27.47 25.14 22.25
C LEU A 1036 -26.42 26.01 22.94
N SER A 1037 -25.19 25.99 22.43
CA SER A 1037 -24.09 26.86 22.88
C SER A 1037 -23.50 27.62 21.69
N LYS A 1038 -23.00 28.83 21.94
CA LYS A 1038 -22.27 29.64 20.95
C LYS A 1038 -21.03 28.92 20.41
N ASP A 1039 -20.49 27.96 21.15
CA ASP A 1039 -19.32 27.17 20.74
C ASP A 1039 -19.67 25.97 19.84
N THR A 1040 -20.92 25.88 19.36
CA THR A 1040 -21.43 24.71 18.63
C THR A 1040 -22.17 25.08 17.34
N VAL A 1041 -22.25 26.39 17.06
CA VAL A 1041 -23.03 26.97 15.97
C VAL A 1041 -22.19 28.01 15.25
N VAL A 1042 -22.30 28.05 13.92
CA VAL A 1042 -21.76 29.12 13.07
C VAL A 1042 -22.88 29.80 12.27
N PRO A 1043 -22.77 31.10 11.95
CA PRO A 1043 -23.72 31.75 11.05
C PRO A 1043 -23.52 31.27 9.60
N PRO A 1044 -24.54 31.38 8.72
CA PRO A 1044 -24.40 31.06 7.30
C PRO A 1044 -23.35 31.92 6.58
N SER A 1045 -23.02 33.09 7.10
CA SER A 1045 -21.95 33.97 6.60
C SER A 1045 -20.53 33.54 6.99
N ALA A 1046 -20.39 32.51 7.83
CA ALA A 1046 -19.09 31.98 8.22
C ALA A 1046 -18.38 31.29 7.04
N ASP A 1047 -17.06 31.31 7.06
CA ASP A 1047 -16.20 30.52 6.18
C ASP A 1047 -15.86 29.16 6.81
N VAL A 1048 -15.32 28.25 5.98
CA VAL A 1048 -14.95 26.90 6.42
C VAL A 1048 -13.92 26.92 7.54
N ALA A 1049 -12.99 27.88 7.55
CA ALA A 1049 -11.97 27.99 8.59
C ALA A 1049 -12.59 28.28 9.98
N GLN A 1050 -13.62 29.10 10.04
CA GLN A 1050 -14.41 29.37 11.24
C GLN A 1050 -15.17 28.11 11.70
N ALA A 1051 -15.80 27.38 10.78
CA ALA A 1051 -16.47 26.10 11.08
C ALA A 1051 -15.50 25.06 11.68
N LEU A 1052 -14.33 24.88 11.07
CA LEU A 1052 -13.29 23.97 11.57
C LEU A 1052 -12.76 24.39 12.95
N THR A 1053 -12.65 25.69 13.19
CA THR A 1053 -12.23 26.22 14.49
C THR A 1053 -13.25 25.89 15.59
N VAL A 1054 -14.54 26.01 15.29
CA VAL A 1054 -15.65 25.66 16.20
C VAL A 1054 -15.71 24.15 16.45
N MET A 1055 -15.55 23.32 15.41
CA MET A 1055 -15.44 21.86 15.55
C MET A 1055 -14.28 21.44 16.46
N ARG A 1056 -13.09 22.02 16.24
CA ARG A 1056 -11.89 21.72 17.04
C ARG A 1056 -12.06 22.14 18.51
N LYS A 1057 -12.65 23.31 18.78
CA LYS A 1057 -12.90 23.79 20.15
C LYS A 1057 -13.94 22.97 20.89
N SER A 1058 -15.01 22.56 20.19
CA SER A 1058 -16.09 21.75 20.78
C SER A 1058 -15.75 20.27 20.89
N GLY A 1059 -14.68 19.81 20.22
CA GLY A 1059 -14.31 18.40 20.14
C GLY A 1059 -15.34 17.56 19.37
N ARG A 1060 -16.09 18.19 18.47
CA ARG A 1060 -17.14 17.56 17.67
C ARG A 1060 -16.78 17.52 16.20
N ASP A 1061 -17.25 16.48 15.55
CA ASP A 1061 -17.13 16.19 14.12
C ASP A 1061 -18.22 16.87 13.28
N HIS A 1062 -19.11 17.64 13.89
CA HIS A 1062 -20.20 18.36 13.23
C HIS A 1062 -20.35 19.77 13.81
N VAL A 1063 -20.79 20.71 12.97
CA VAL A 1063 -21.19 22.07 13.39
C VAL A 1063 -22.56 22.40 12.85
N MET A 1064 -23.40 23.02 13.66
CA MET A 1064 -24.71 23.51 13.22
C MET A 1064 -24.54 24.88 12.57
N VAL A 1065 -25.21 25.09 11.45
CA VAL A 1065 -25.28 26.39 10.78
C VAL A 1065 -26.65 26.98 11.05
N ALA A 1066 -26.71 28.10 11.78
CA ALA A 1066 -27.96 28.72 12.18
C ALA A 1066 -27.87 30.24 12.22
N GLU A 1067 -29.00 30.91 11.94
CA GLU A 1067 -29.15 32.36 12.00
C GLU A 1067 -30.45 32.69 12.74
N HIS A 1068 -30.44 33.63 13.69
CA HIS A 1068 -31.62 34.01 14.50
C HIS A 1068 -32.36 32.81 15.14
N ASP A 1069 -31.60 31.87 15.71
CA ASP A 1069 -32.10 30.60 16.28
C ASP A 1069 -32.84 29.69 15.27
N ARG A 1070 -32.73 29.94 13.96
CA ARG A 1070 -33.27 29.08 12.91
C ARG A 1070 -32.16 28.24 12.30
N LEU A 1071 -32.36 26.93 12.24
CA LEU A 1071 -31.41 26.00 11.65
C LEU A 1071 -31.41 26.12 10.12
N HIS A 1072 -30.23 26.38 9.53
CA HIS A 1072 -30.01 26.34 8.08
C HIS A 1072 -29.45 24.98 7.63
N GLY A 1073 -28.72 24.29 8.51
CA GLY A 1073 -28.31 22.90 8.31
C GLY A 1073 -27.14 22.51 9.21
N VAL A 1074 -26.49 21.40 8.88
CA VAL A 1074 -25.35 20.86 9.62
C VAL A 1074 -24.23 20.59 8.63
N VAL A 1075 -23.00 20.88 9.01
CA VAL A 1075 -21.81 20.56 8.20
C VAL A 1075 -20.95 19.58 8.97
N ALA A 1076 -20.53 18.50 8.32
CA ALA A 1076 -19.68 17.48 8.91
C ALA A 1076 -18.20 17.74 8.62
N PHE A 1077 -17.33 17.39 9.57
CA PHE A 1077 -15.88 17.51 9.44
C PHE A 1077 -15.34 16.68 8.26
N SER A 1078 -15.92 15.50 8.03
CA SER A 1078 -15.54 14.61 6.92
C SER A 1078 -15.78 15.24 5.55
N GLU A 1079 -16.78 16.10 5.40
CA GLU A 1079 -17.07 16.84 4.17
C GLU A 1079 -16.05 17.94 3.93
N LEU A 1080 -15.72 18.69 4.99
CA LEU A 1080 -14.69 19.73 4.96
C LEU A 1080 -13.31 19.14 4.68
N GLN A 1081 -12.98 17.98 5.27
CA GLN A 1081 -11.73 17.26 5.01
C GLN A 1081 -11.64 16.77 3.57
N ARG A 1082 -12.73 16.25 3.00
CA ARG A 1082 -12.78 15.82 1.60
C ARG A 1082 -12.53 16.98 0.65
N TYR A 1083 -13.14 18.13 0.94
CA TYR A 1083 -12.92 19.37 0.18
C TYR A 1083 -11.47 19.86 0.29
N LEU A 1084 -10.91 19.89 1.50
CA LEU A 1084 -9.53 20.32 1.72
C LEU A 1084 -8.53 19.40 1.02
N SER A 1085 -8.72 18.08 1.12
CA SER A 1085 -7.84 17.09 0.46
C SER A 1085 -7.87 17.26 -1.05
N PHE A 1086 -9.07 17.40 -1.63
CA PHE A 1086 -9.24 17.66 -3.06
C PHE A 1086 -8.57 18.98 -3.50
N LYS A 1087 -8.76 20.07 -2.75
CA LYS A 1087 -8.17 21.37 -3.07
C LYS A 1087 -6.64 21.37 -2.97
N LEU A 1088 -6.07 20.69 -1.97
CA LEU A 1088 -4.62 20.54 -1.80
C LEU A 1088 -3.99 19.77 -2.97
N GLU A 1089 -4.63 18.70 -3.43
CA GLU A 1089 -4.16 17.91 -4.59
C GLU A 1089 -4.18 18.72 -5.89
N VAL A 1090 -5.16 19.62 -6.06
CA VAL A 1090 -5.26 20.50 -7.24
C VAL A 1090 -4.20 21.61 -7.22
N GLU A 1091 -3.98 22.27 -6.07
CA GLU A 1091 -2.95 23.33 -5.97
C GLU A 1091 -1.52 22.79 -6.04
N GLN A 1092 -1.26 21.56 -5.56
CA GLN A 1092 0.07 20.92 -5.67
C GLN A 1092 0.40 20.47 -7.10
N ALA A 1093 -0.60 20.34 -7.97
CA ALA A 1093 -0.43 19.99 -9.38
C ALA A 1093 -0.15 21.20 -10.29
N GLY A 1094 -0.29 22.43 -9.77
CA GLY A 1094 0.06 23.70 -10.45
C GLY A 1094 1.41 24.25 -9.99
#